data_AF-A0A1C3EH65-F1
#
_entry.id   AF-A0A1C3EH65-F1
#
_cell.length_a   1.000
_cell.length_b   1.000
_cell.length_c   1.000
_cell.angle_alpha   90.00
_cell.angle_beta   90.00
_cell.angle_gamma   90.00
#
_symmetry.space_group_name_H-M   'P 1'
#
loop_
_entity.id
_entity.type
_entity.pdbx_description
1 polymer ?
#
loop_
_entity_poly.entity_id
_entity_poly.type
_entity_poly.pdbx_seq_one_letter_code
_entity_poly.pdbx_strand_id
1 'polypeptide(L)'
;MEQRRFLTFIALSALVIFGWSGFVMPMLFPPPPKAEKLAEKAPDDQAADIAKPAELQPADALLPANAIAKAGADANQPPALAPEKVVEPPKLQSFPNRQILLGSTDPDEPFFLAVKLNSRGGSIETIELNDPRYRSLDDSNQPVKVVGDDPLLKLKTTDVTIEAIDRQLAALGLSLAKIDWEVVPGSESPEGVTFRFTSPDGSIQLEKAYRLPKVPGLAGKEPTKTERDNLGQGYLLDYSLTIRNLTENPREVKYTMQGPVGVPLENPENVTKYRDVRVGFILPDGESVESSHQSATEVLNAESSGKPSVWTRPIEYVGVDATYFASLVHPVENQIKDRTIESVQSQVTYPAQEKHFSDVSVELTSVPIQLAPQGAGPKAEVTHHFQLFAGPKRAHLMAAVGAADVTEYHIGWNPFFFLEPLVRLLVIPMLALLNGLHALGINYGIAIILLTIIVRTCLMPLTRKQAQSAQRMKEMQPKLKELQKKFAGDADGLRRAQLELYSKHGFNPLAGCWPVLLQMPIFFALYRALSVSVDLRRASFLWIDNLAAPDALFELPFRVPFLGWTEFNLLPILTIILFVAQQKILMPPPADEEQAMQYRMMNIMMVMMGVMFYRVPAGLCIYFITSSLWGMAERWFFDRMNEWYPAKPVEVKEKKPSAVAKFWQQALEAADRQAEQARQMPSAGTNSSSKNSQNGKGR
;
A
#
# COMPACT_ATOMS: atom_id res chain seq x y z
N MET A 1 9.31 14.29 10.54
CA MET A 1 9.01 14.25 11.99
C MET A 1 8.80 12.83 12.54
N GLU A 2 8.57 11.82 11.69
CA GLU A 2 8.17 10.47 12.10
C GLU A 2 9.04 9.77 13.15
N GLN A 3 10.38 9.77 13.04
CA GLN A 3 11.21 9.08 14.03
C GLN A 3 10.93 9.52 15.48
N ARG A 4 10.69 10.83 15.70
CA ARG A 4 10.23 11.32 17.01
C ARG A 4 8.83 10.82 17.32
N ARG A 5 7.86 10.90 16.40
CA ARG A 5 6.49 10.39 16.61
C ARG A 5 6.44 8.88 16.91
N PHE A 6 7.25 8.07 16.23
CA PHE A 6 7.35 6.62 16.40
C PHE A 6 8.08 6.24 17.69
N LEU A 7 9.17 6.93 18.04
CA LEU A 7 9.81 6.78 19.36
C LEU A 7 8.88 7.26 20.49
N THR A 8 8.10 8.33 20.30
CA THR A 8 7.07 8.77 21.25
C THR A 8 5.91 7.77 21.30
N PHE A 9 5.50 7.15 20.19
CA PHE A 9 4.49 6.10 20.17
C PHE A 9 4.97 4.84 20.88
N ILE A 10 6.21 4.40 20.67
CA ILE A 10 6.83 3.28 21.41
C ILE A 10 7.01 3.65 22.88
N ALA A 11 7.50 4.85 23.21
CA ALA A 11 7.69 5.28 24.58
C ALA A 11 6.37 5.45 25.34
N LEU A 12 5.31 5.99 24.71
CA LEU A 12 3.96 6.07 25.27
C LEU A 12 3.31 4.69 25.35
N SER A 13 3.42 3.84 24.33
CA SER A 13 2.90 2.47 24.40
C SER A 13 3.63 1.64 25.45
N ALA A 14 4.94 1.82 25.62
CA ALA A 14 5.73 1.22 26.69
C ALA A 14 5.36 1.80 28.05
N LEU A 15 5.21 3.11 28.21
CA LEU A 15 4.73 3.73 29.46
C LEU A 15 3.30 3.30 29.81
N VAL A 16 2.43 3.10 28.81
CA VAL A 16 1.10 2.53 29.00
C VAL A 16 1.23 1.07 29.39
N ILE A 17 2.01 0.22 28.71
CA ILE A 17 2.10 -1.22 29.00
C ILE A 17 2.84 -1.50 30.33
N PHE A 18 3.97 -0.85 30.60
CA PHE A 18 4.72 -0.97 31.86
C PHE A 18 4.07 -0.21 33.01
N GLY A 19 3.43 0.94 32.76
CA GLY A 19 2.57 1.59 33.76
C GLY A 19 1.35 0.74 34.09
N TRP A 20 0.71 0.12 33.08
CA TRP A 20 -0.43 -0.77 33.25
C TRP A 20 -0.07 -2.02 34.04
N SER A 21 1.02 -2.70 33.68
CA SER A 21 1.46 -3.93 34.33
C SER A 21 2.17 -3.73 35.67
N GLY A 22 2.97 -2.67 35.81
CA GLY A 22 3.82 -2.41 36.97
C GLY A 22 3.23 -1.46 38.02
N PHE A 23 2.22 -0.65 37.68
CA PHE A 23 1.62 0.32 38.61
C PHE A 23 0.09 0.19 38.68
N VAL A 24 -0.62 0.24 37.55
CA VAL A 24 -2.11 0.24 37.53
C VAL A 24 -2.68 -1.13 37.92
N MET A 25 -2.15 -2.24 37.41
CA MET A 25 -2.57 -3.58 37.84
C MET A 25 -2.33 -3.81 39.34
N PRO A 26 -1.12 -3.60 39.91
CA PRO A 26 -0.90 -3.77 41.34
C PRO A 26 -1.72 -2.81 42.23
N MET A 27 -2.04 -1.61 41.75
CA MET A 27 -2.83 -0.61 42.48
C MET A 27 -4.34 -0.87 42.45
N LEU A 28 -4.87 -1.45 41.37
CA LEU A 28 -6.29 -1.85 41.27
C LEU A 28 -6.54 -3.28 41.73
N PHE A 29 -5.52 -4.14 41.69
CA PHE A 29 -5.58 -5.57 42.02
C PHE A 29 -4.34 -5.97 42.84
N PRO A 30 -4.25 -5.59 44.14
CA PRO A 30 -3.21 -6.09 45.00
C PRO A 30 -3.29 -7.63 45.11
N PRO A 31 -2.16 -8.35 45.09
CA PRO A 31 -2.17 -9.80 45.23
C PRO A 31 -2.72 -10.20 46.61
N PRO A 32 -3.43 -11.34 46.73
CA PRO A 32 -3.95 -11.81 48.01
C PRO A 32 -2.81 -12.00 49.02
N PRO A 33 -3.03 -11.70 50.31
CA PRO A 33 -1.99 -11.81 51.33
C PRO A 33 -1.48 -13.25 51.39
N LYS A 34 -0.16 -13.43 51.25
CA LYS A 34 0.49 -14.73 51.42
C LYS A 34 0.25 -15.21 52.85
N ALA A 35 -0.17 -16.47 53.00
CA ALA A 35 -0.32 -17.09 54.31
C ALA A 35 0.99 -16.98 55.10
N GLU A 36 0.90 -16.41 56.30
CA GLU A 36 2.03 -16.03 57.12
C GLU A 36 2.78 -17.28 57.61
N LYS A 37 4.07 -17.38 57.26
CA LYS A 37 5.02 -18.23 57.98
C LYS A 37 5.95 -17.34 58.79
N LEU A 38 6.00 -17.63 60.08
CA LEU A 38 6.70 -16.84 61.09
C LEU A 38 8.21 -16.76 60.80
N ALA A 39 8.80 -15.67 61.30
CA ALA A 39 10.15 -15.23 60.98
C ALA A 39 11.26 -16.17 61.49
N GLU A 40 12.42 -16.07 60.82
CA GLU A 40 13.72 -16.15 61.48
C GLU A 40 14.64 -15.04 60.92
N LYS A 41 15.77 -14.76 61.59
CA LYS A 41 16.43 -13.44 61.59
C LYS A 41 17.93 -13.54 61.26
N ALA A 42 18.50 -12.51 60.63
CA ALA A 42 19.93 -12.40 60.29
C ALA A 42 20.84 -12.34 61.53
N PRO A 43 22.13 -12.71 61.39
CA PRO A 43 23.19 -11.77 60.96
C PRO A 43 23.83 -12.19 59.60
N ASP A 44 24.47 -11.34 58.79
CA ASP A 44 25.28 -10.11 58.98
C ASP A 44 26.73 -10.38 59.43
N ASP A 45 27.70 -10.12 58.54
CA ASP A 45 29.15 -10.06 58.85
C ASP A 45 29.92 -9.25 57.78
N GLN A 46 31.01 -8.58 58.16
CA GLN A 46 31.78 -7.62 57.32
C GLN A 46 33.24 -8.10 57.14
N ALA A 47 33.94 -7.78 56.05
CA ALA A 47 34.87 -6.63 55.90
C ALA A 47 36.02 -7.09 54.95
N ALA A 48 36.84 -6.30 54.25
CA ALA A 48 36.86 -4.88 53.78
C ALA A 48 37.66 -4.92 52.43
N ASP A 49 38.49 -4.02 51.88
CA ASP A 49 38.98 -2.62 52.06
C ASP A 49 39.62 -2.21 50.68
N ILE A 50 40.17 -1.05 50.31
CA ILE A 50 40.51 0.25 50.93
C ILE A 50 40.04 1.40 49.99
N ALA A 51 40.00 2.64 50.49
CA ALA A 51 39.92 3.90 49.74
C ALA A 51 40.96 4.04 48.58
N LYS A 52 40.70 4.69 47.42
CA LYS A 52 40.44 6.14 47.09
C LYS A 52 41.65 7.08 47.33
N PRO A 53 41.78 8.28 46.70
CA PRO A 53 41.13 8.86 45.50
C PRO A 53 42.09 9.72 44.57
N ALA A 54 41.50 10.59 43.72
CA ALA A 54 42.07 11.76 42.98
C ALA A 54 43.03 11.47 41.80
N GLU A 55 42.86 11.96 40.55
CA GLU A 55 42.54 13.28 39.94
C GLU A 55 43.76 14.13 39.54
N LEU A 56 43.93 14.36 38.22
CA LEU A 56 44.24 15.66 37.58
C LEU A 56 44.27 15.54 36.04
N GLN A 57 44.15 16.68 35.33
CA GLN A 57 44.20 16.78 33.85
C GLN A 57 45.46 17.59 33.38
N PRO A 58 45.55 18.24 32.19
CA PRO A 58 46.46 17.77 31.14
C PRO A 58 47.46 18.84 30.61
N ALA A 59 48.27 18.45 29.61
CA ALA A 59 48.92 19.32 28.62
C ALA A 59 49.09 18.50 27.32
N ASP A 60 48.75 18.96 26.11
CA ASP A 60 49.12 20.17 25.35
C ASP A 60 50.54 20.17 24.76
N ALA A 61 50.60 20.07 23.42
CA ALA A 61 51.61 20.69 22.54
C ALA A 61 51.10 20.69 21.08
N LEU A 62 51.48 21.71 20.29
CA LEU A 62 50.94 21.97 18.94
C LEU A 62 52.04 22.40 17.95
N LEU A 63 51.87 22.00 16.68
CA LEU A 63 52.34 22.75 15.48
C LEU A 63 53.90 22.84 15.33
N PRO A 64 54.48 23.45 14.25
CA PRO A 64 53.89 24.23 13.15
C PRO A 64 54.26 23.74 11.72
N ALA A 65 54.18 24.64 10.73
CA ALA A 65 54.23 24.35 9.29
C ALA A 65 55.17 25.30 8.49
N ASN A 66 55.21 25.09 7.16
CA ASN A 66 55.65 25.96 6.05
C ASN A 66 57.10 25.90 5.52
N ALA A 67 57.16 26.11 4.19
CA ALA A 67 58.15 26.86 3.38
C ALA A 67 59.25 26.14 2.57
N ILE A 68 58.95 25.97 1.27
CA ILE A 68 59.74 26.38 0.07
C ILE A 68 61.19 25.86 -0.14
N ALA A 69 61.39 25.15 -1.26
CA ALA A 69 62.65 25.16 -2.06
C ALA A 69 62.36 24.90 -3.56
N LYS A 70 63.30 25.21 -4.47
CA LYS A 70 63.24 24.98 -5.93
C LYS A 70 64.46 24.18 -6.42
N ALA A 71 64.33 23.42 -7.54
CA ALA A 71 65.21 23.43 -8.73
C ALA A 71 65.19 22.09 -9.51
N GLY A 72 65.49 22.11 -10.83
CA GLY A 72 65.68 20.93 -11.70
C GLY A 72 64.35 20.29 -12.15
N ALA A 73 63.86 20.34 -13.40
CA ALA A 73 64.44 20.52 -14.74
C ALA A 73 65.16 19.29 -15.31
N ASP A 74 64.39 18.47 -16.06
CA ASP A 74 64.84 17.88 -17.32
C ASP A 74 63.64 17.66 -18.26
N ALA A 75 63.84 17.55 -19.58
CA ALA A 75 62.74 17.58 -20.55
C ALA A 75 62.92 16.60 -21.72
N ASN A 76 61.87 15.84 -22.05
CA ASN A 76 61.78 15.00 -23.24
C ASN A 76 60.50 15.33 -24.03
N GLN A 77 60.64 15.64 -25.32
CA GLN A 77 59.53 15.90 -26.25
C GLN A 77 59.17 14.64 -27.04
N PRO A 78 57.88 14.27 -27.14
CA PRO A 78 57.33 13.55 -28.28
C PRO A 78 57.14 14.49 -29.49
N PRO A 79 57.14 13.97 -30.73
CA PRO A 79 57.08 14.80 -31.94
C PRO A 79 55.71 15.44 -32.18
N ALA A 80 55.70 16.56 -32.92
CA ALA A 80 54.49 17.31 -33.22
C ALA A 80 53.52 16.55 -34.15
N LEU A 81 52.24 16.59 -33.79
CA LEU A 81 51.15 16.24 -34.70
C LEU A 81 51.00 17.32 -35.79
N ALA A 82 50.63 16.91 -37.00
CA ALA A 82 50.24 17.83 -38.05
C ALA A 82 48.99 18.64 -37.62
N PRO A 83 48.82 19.89 -38.10
CA PRO A 83 47.68 20.71 -37.70
C PRO A 83 46.38 20.03 -38.10
N GLU A 84 45.53 19.74 -37.12
CA GLU A 84 44.13 19.40 -37.38
C GLU A 84 43.50 20.50 -38.22
N LYS A 85 42.63 20.10 -39.17
CA LYS A 85 41.77 21.08 -39.83
C LYS A 85 40.97 21.79 -38.75
N VAL A 86 40.93 23.13 -38.81
CA VAL A 86 39.92 23.91 -38.08
C VAL A 86 38.57 23.51 -38.67
N VAL A 87 37.91 22.55 -38.04
CA VAL A 87 36.51 22.23 -38.29
C VAL A 87 35.72 23.45 -37.82
N GLU A 88 34.92 24.05 -38.71
CA GLU A 88 34.01 25.13 -38.29
C GLU A 88 33.16 24.62 -37.11
N PRO A 89 32.97 25.43 -36.04
CA PRO A 89 32.17 24.98 -34.91
C PRO A 89 30.78 24.54 -35.41
N PRO A 90 30.33 23.33 -35.05
CA PRO A 90 29.13 22.74 -35.63
C PRO A 90 27.92 23.67 -35.50
N LYS A 91 27.26 23.95 -36.63
CA LYS A 91 26.17 24.92 -36.75
C LYS A 91 24.88 24.37 -36.12
N LEU A 92 24.86 24.38 -34.79
CA LEU A 92 23.70 24.09 -33.97
C LEU A 92 22.52 24.99 -34.39
N GLN A 93 21.51 24.41 -35.01
CA GLN A 93 20.31 25.14 -35.39
C GLN A 93 19.47 25.43 -34.14
N SER A 94 19.15 26.70 -33.92
CA SER A 94 18.31 27.13 -32.80
C SER A 94 16.85 27.27 -33.24
N PHE A 95 15.96 26.57 -32.53
CA PHE A 95 14.52 26.64 -32.73
C PHE A 95 13.87 27.45 -31.59
N PRO A 96 12.75 28.15 -31.85
CA PRO A 96 12.04 28.88 -30.79
C PRO A 96 11.40 27.88 -29.81
N ASN A 97 11.40 28.22 -28.52
CA ASN A 97 10.69 27.44 -27.53
C ASN A 97 9.17 27.51 -27.79
N ARG A 98 8.52 26.36 -27.95
CA ARG A 98 7.09 26.20 -28.22
C ARG A 98 6.49 25.14 -27.29
N GLN A 99 5.42 25.51 -26.61
CA GLN A 99 4.50 24.54 -26.02
C GLN A 99 3.44 24.15 -27.06
N ILE A 100 3.14 22.86 -27.14
CA ILE A 100 2.16 22.26 -28.06
C ILE A 100 1.13 21.51 -27.21
N LEU A 101 -0.16 21.71 -27.49
CA LEU A 101 -1.25 21.00 -26.85
C LEU A 101 -1.82 19.94 -27.80
N LEU A 102 -1.90 18.69 -27.36
CA LEU A 102 -2.69 17.64 -28.00
C LEU A 102 -3.94 17.36 -27.17
N GLY A 103 -5.04 17.03 -27.83
CA GLY A 103 -6.34 16.87 -27.19
C GLY A 103 -6.87 18.16 -26.57
N SER A 104 -7.71 18.05 -25.54
CA SER A 104 -8.36 19.19 -24.90
C SER A 104 -8.77 18.92 -23.45
N THR A 105 -8.95 20.00 -22.69
CA THR A 105 -9.51 20.01 -21.32
C THR A 105 -10.97 20.46 -21.28
N ASP A 106 -11.57 20.71 -22.46
CA ASP A 106 -13.01 20.94 -22.63
C ASP A 106 -13.75 19.58 -22.69
N PRO A 107 -14.65 19.25 -21.72
CA PRO A 107 -15.35 17.97 -21.69
C PRO A 107 -16.14 17.65 -22.96
N ASP A 108 -16.64 18.68 -23.66
CA ASP A 108 -17.51 18.55 -24.83
C ASP A 108 -16.75 18.05 -26.07
N GLU A 109 -15.42 18.15 -26.08
CA GLU A 109 -14.55 17.66 -27.14
C GLU A 109 -14.34 16.13 -27.11
N PRO A 110 -14.03 15.49 -28.27
CA PRO A 110 -13.84 14.04 -28.41
C PRO A 110 -12.56 13.48 -27.75
N PHE A 111 -11.99 14.18 -26.76
CA PHE A 111 -10.73 13.82 -26.12
C PHE A 111 -10.93 13.35 -24.67
N PHE A 112 -10.09 12.41 -24.26
CA PHE A 112 -10.01 11.89 -22.89
C PHE A 112 -8.86 12.53 -22.11
N LEU A 113 -7.83 13.01 -22.83
CA LEU A 113 -6.62 13.60 -22.31
C LEU A 113 -6.35 14.97 -22.96
N ALA A 114 -5.63 15.81 -22.23
CA ALA A 114 -4.93 16.98 -22.72
C ALA A 114 -3.43 16.79 -22.45
N VAL A 115 -2.59 16.79 -23.48
CA VAL A 115 -1.15 16.53 -23.37
C VAL A 115 -0.38 17.79 -23.74
N LYS A 116 0.38 18.35 -22.79
CA LYS A 116 1.22 19.53 -23.01
C LYS A 116 2.66 19.06 -23.26
N LEU A 117 3.14 19.29 -24.48
CA LEU A 117 4.48 18.96 -24.95
C LEU A 117 5.31 20.25 -25.08
N ASN A 118 6.62 20.16 -24.89
CA ASN A 118 7.54 21.28 -25.14
C ASN A 118 8.56 20.91 -26.22
N SER A 119 8.90 21.86 -27.10
CA SER A 119 10.03 21.72 -28.03
C SER A 119 11.35 21.48 -27.29
N ARG A 120 11.50 22.00 -26.07
CA ARG A 120 12.64 21.70 -25.21
C ARG A 120 12.60 20.23 -24.82
N GLY A 121 13.63 19.48 -25.22
CA GLY A 121 13.65 18.02 -25.08
C GLY A 121 12.72 17.27 -26.04
N GLY A 122 11.80 17.94 -26.73
CA GLY A 122 10.70 17.31 -27.43
C GLY A 122 9.91 16.38 -26.50
N SER A 123 9.63 16.80 -25.26
CA SER A 123 9.15 15.94 -24.17
C SER A 123 7.84 16.43 -23.53
N ILE A 124 7.24 15.57 -22.69
CA ILE A 124 5.91 15.78 -22.09
C ILE A 124 6.08 16.57 -20.78
N GLU A 125 5.48 17.76 -20.74
CA GLU A 125 5.39 18.58 -19.52
C GLU A 125 4.28 18.08 -18.60
N THR A 126 3.06 17.91 -19.11
CA THR A 126 1.92 17.39 -18.34
C THR A 126 0.98 16.53 -19.19
N ILE A 127 0.25 15.65 -18.52
CA ILE A 127 -0.95 14.99 -19.06
C ILE A 127 -2.11 15.23 -18.09
N GLU A 128 -3.20 15.80 -18.59
CA GLU A 128 -4.36 16.22 -17.80
C GLU A 128 -5.61 15.46 -18.25
N LEU A 129 -6.49 15.07 -17.32
CA LEU A 129 -7.70 14.30 -17.63
C LEU A 129 -8.86 15.21 -18.06
N ASN A 130 -9.47 14.93 -19.20
CA ASN A 130 -10.63 15.68 -19.70
C ASN A 130 -11.98 15.22 -19.09
N ASP A 131 -11.98 14.13 -18.33
CA ASP A 131 -13.20 13.67 -17.66
C ASP A 131 -13.61 14.66 -16.55
N PRO A 132 -14.83 15.24 -16.60
CA PRO A 132 -15.23 16.27 -15.64
C PRO A 132 -15.36 15.78 -14.19
N ARG A 133 -15.32 14.46 -13.93
CA ARG A 133 -15.23 13.88 -12.57
C ARG A 133 -13.84 14.08 -11.95
N TYR A 134 -12.78 14.13 -12.76
CA TYR A 134 -11.40 14.16 -12.28
C TYR A 134 -10.85 15.60 -12.29
N ARG A 135 -11.47 16.47 -11.49
CA ARG A 135 -10.92 17.80 -11.15
C ARG A 135 -10.02 17.73 -9.92
N SER A 136 -8.99 18.57 -9.84
CA SER A 136 -8.02 18.60 -8.72
C SER A 136 -8.70 18.74 -7.35
N LEU A 137 -8.02 18.37 -6.26
CA LEU A 137 -8.56 18.60 -4.91
C LEU A 137 -8.45 20.08 -4.52
N ASP A 138 -7.30 20.73 -4.80
CA ASP A 138 -7.00 22.10 -4.37
C ASP A 138 -7.74 23.18 -5.19
N ASP A 139 -8.06 22.90 -6.46
CA ASP A 139 -8.87 23.76 -7.32
C ASP A 139 -9.86 22.89 -8.12
N SER A 140 -11.16 23.08 -7.88
CA SER A 140 -12.23 22.34 -8.56
C SER A 140 -12.38 22.66 -10.04
N ASN A 141 -11.76 23.74 -10.54
CA ASN A 141 -11.84 24.14 -11.94
C ASN A 141 -10.74 23.46 -12.78
N GLN A 142 -9.60 23.11 -12.17
CA GLN A 142 -8.49 22.48 -12.88
C GLN A 142 -8.71 20.97 -13.03
N PRO A 143 -8.41 20.37 -14.21
CA PRO A 143 -8.33 18.92 -14.36
C PRO A 143 -7.21 18.33 -13.50
N VAL A 144 -7.32 17.04 -13.13
CA VAL A 144 -6.22 16.28 -12.53
C VAL A 144 -5.12 16.10 -13.57
N LYS A 145 -3.89 16.45 -13.18
CA LYS A 145 -2.66 16.09 -13.90
C LYS A 145 -2.24 14.70 -13.46
N VAL A 146 -2.12 13.74 -14.38
CA VAL A 146 -1.62 12.39 -14.10
C VAL A 146 -0.11 12.27 -14.36
N VAL A 147 0.46 13.23 -15.09
CA VAL A 147 1.89 13.41 -15.32
C VAL A 147 2.22 14.89 -15.14
N GLY A 148 3.36 15.19 -14.52
CA GLY A 148 3.88 16.55 -14.38
C GLY A 148 3.12 17.43 -13.37
N ASP A 149 2.50 16.83 -12.36
CA ASP A 149 1.70 17.54 -11.35
C ASP A 149 2.56 18.52 -10.51
N ASP A 150 3.78 18.12 -10.14
CA ASP A 150 4.72 18.92 -9.33
C ASP A 150 5.59 19.86 -10.20
N PRO A 151 5.52 21.19 -10.01
CA PRO A 151 6.30 22.16 -10.77
C PRO A 151 7.81 22.15 -10.47
N LEU A 152 8.26 21.48 -9.41
CA LEU A 152 9.68 21.37 -9.03
C LEU A 152 10.45 20.30 -9.82
N LEU A 153 9.75 19.52 -10.65
CA LEU A 153 10.32 18.43 -11.44
C LEU A 153 11.23 18.92 -12.57
N LYS A 154 12.53 18.63 -12.42
CA LYS A 154 13.61 18.98 -13.35
C LYS A 154 13.68 18.07 -14.57
N LEU A 155 13.27 16.81 -14.42
CA LEU A 155 13.14 15.82 -15.48
C LEU A 155 11.72 15.90 -16.04
N LYS A 156 11.54 15.66 -17.34
CA LYS A 156 10.24 15.58 -18.02
C LYS A 156 10.01 14.20 -18.62
N THR A 157 8.74 13.81 -18.72
CA THR A 157 8.38 12.47 -19.19
C THR A 157 8.75 12.34 -20.66
N THR A 158 9.42 11.24 -21.03
CA THR A 158 10.06 11.04 -22.35
C THR A 158 11.18 12.01 -22.71
N ASP A 159 11.85 12.64 -21.73
CA ASP A 159 13.23 13.11 -21.94
C ASP A 159 14.11 11.93 -22.41
N VAL A 160 15.10 12.21 -23.27
CA VAL A 160 15.98 11.19 -23.87
C VAL A 160 17.43 11.66 -23.79
N THR A 161 18.32 10.75 -23.41
CA THR A 161 19.78 10.96 -23.40
C THR A 161 20.42 10.00 -24.40
N ILE A 162 21.34 10.49 -25.23
CA ILE A 162 22.18 9.67 -26.12
C ILE A 162 23.61 10.13 -25.90
N GLU A 163 24.42 9.30 -25.24
CA GLU A 163 25.72 9.73 -24.70
C GLU A 163 26.65 10.35 -25.77
N ALA A 164 26.65 9.81 -26.99
CA ALA A 164 27.43 10.32 -28.11
C ALA A 164 27.02 11.72 -28.59
N ILE A 165 25.79 12.15 -28.32
CA ILE A 165 25.23 13.46 -28.66
C ILE A 165 25.30 14.40 -27.44
N ASP A 166 24.93 13.92 -26.26
CA ASP A 166 24.99 14.71 -25.03
C ASP A 166 26.42 15.09 -24.63
N ARG A 167 27.44 14.26 -24.92
CA ARG A 167 28.86 14.66 -24.81
C ARG A 167 29.19 15.86 -25.72
N GLN A 168 28.57 15.99 -26.90
CA GLN A 168 28.78 17.13 -27.80
C GLN A 168 28.07 18.38 -27.28
N LEU A 169 26.82 18.23 -26.81
CA LEU A 169 26.02 19.33 -26.25
C LEU A 169 26.57 19.84 -24.92
N ALA A 170 27.17 18.98 -24.09
CA ALA A 170 27.81 19.35 -22.83
C ALA A 170 28.97 20.35 -23.02
N ALA A 171 29.69 20.27 -24.14
CA ALA A 171 30.72 21.25 -24.51
C ALA A 171 30.16 22.66 -24.76
N LEU A 172 28.84 22.77 -24.98
CA LEU A 172 28.09 24.01 -25.14
C LEU A 172 27.23 24.35 -23.89
N GLY A 173 27.33 23.57 -22.81
CA GLY A 173 26.49 23.71 -21.61
C GLY A 173 25.05 23.20 -21.77
N LEU A 174 24.75 22.46 -22.82
CA LEU A 174 23.43 21.96 -23.18
C LEU A 174 23.32 20.42 -23.02
N SER A 175 22.10 19.90 -23.19
CA SER A 175 21.81 18.46 -23.30
C SER A 175 20.55 18.25 -24.16
N LEU A 176 20.29 17.03 -24.64
CA LEU A 176 19.13 16.72 -25.48
C LEU A 176 17.80 17.13 -24.83
N ALA A 177 17.66 16.95 -23.51
CA ALA A 177 16.50 17.37 -22.71
C ALA A 177 16.38 18.89 -22.48
N LYS A 178 17.43 19.68 -22.78
CA LYS A 178 17.48 21.13 -22.50
C LYS A 178 17.52 22.01 -23.76
N ILE A 179 17.87 21.42 -24.90
CA ILE A 179 17.83 22.09 -26.20
C ILE A 179 16.42 22.06 -26.81
N ASP A 180 16.09 23.07 -27.60
CA ASP A 180 14.83 23.19 -28.33
C ASP A 180 14.91 22.47 -29.69
N TRP A 181 13.99 21.53 -29.91
CA TRP A 181 13.86 20.70 -31.11
C TRP A 181 12.99 21.41 -32.16
N GLU A 182 13.20 21.10 -33.45
CA GLU A 182 12.33 21.55 -34.54
C GLU A 182 10.93 20.94 -34.36
N VAL A 183 9.86 21.74 -34.40
CA VAL A 183 8.51 21.21 -34.65
C VAL A 183 8.38 20.99 -36.15
N VAL A 184 8.32 19.73 -36.59
CA VAL A 184 8.37 19.37 -38.01
C VAL A 184 7.20 20.04 -38.75
N PRO A 185 7.46 20.86 -39.80
CA PRO A 185 6.42 21.61 -40.49
C PRO A 185 5.26 20.72 -40.98
N GLY A 186 4.03 21.10 -40.65
CA GLY A 186 2.82 20.35 -41.02
C GLY A 186 2.57 19.06 -40.23
N SER A 187 3.39 18.72 -39.23
CA SER A 187 3.16 17.55 -38.35
C SER A 187 2.20 17.83 -37.19
N GLU A 188 1.93 19.10 -36.90
CA GLU A 188 1.19 19.60 -35.74
C GLU A 188 -0.33 19.62 -35.98
N SER A 189 -1.07 19.02 -35.05
CA SER A 189 -2.53 18.85 -35.10
C SER A 189 -3.07 18.52 -33.69
N PRO A 190 -4.38 18.64 -33.42
CA PRO A 190 -4.95 18.24 -32.12
C PRO A 190 -4.72 16.75 -31.77
N GLU A 191 -4.59 15.89 -32.78
CA GLU A 191 -4.31 14.45 -32.60
C GLU A 191 -2.81 14.14 -32.48
N GLY A 192 -1.90 15.09 -32.73
CA GLY A 192 -0.46 14.83 -32.63
C GLY A 192 0.50 15.87 -33.22
N VAL A 193 1.77 15.72 -32.87
CA VAL A 193 2.91 16.54 -33.36
C VAL A 193 4.15 15.67 -33.55
N THR A 194 5.12 16.11 -34.36
CA THR A 194 6.45 15.47 -34.47
C THR A 194 7.54 16.51 -34.22
N PHE A 195 8.46 16.20 -33.30
CA PHE A 195 9.67 16.98 -33.05
C PHE A 195 10.86 16.33 -33.76
N ARG A 196 11.81 17.13 -34.27
CA ARG A 196 13.07 16.66 -34.87
C ARG A 196 14.26 17.35 -34.22
N PHE A 197 15.33 16.58 -34.02
CA PHE A 197 16.65 17.09 -33.69
C PHE A 197 17.70 16.50 -34.63
N THR A 198 18.84 17.16 -34.80
CA THR A 198 19.99 16.64 -35.52
C THR A 198 21.24 17.01 -34.74
N SER A 199 22.13 16.04 -34.51
CA SER A 199 23.31 16.20 -33.68
C SER A 199 24.23 17.33 -34.18
N PRO A 200 25.03 17.97 -33.31
CA PRO A 200 25.92 19.05 -33.72
C PRO A 200 26.86 18.64 -34.87
N ASP A 201 27.46 17.44 -34.78
CA ASP A 201 28.28 16.86 -35.85
C ASP A 201 27.53 16.46 -37.14
N GLY A 202 26.22 16.68 -37.22
CA GLY A 202 25.36 16.33 -38.34
C GLY A 202 25.16 14.84 -38.57
N SER A 203 25.64 13.98 -37.66
CA SER A 203 25.74 12.53 -37.92
C SER A 203 24.51 11.70 -37.59
N ILE A 204 23.67 12.15 -36.66
CA ILE A 204 22.46 11.46 -36.20
C ILE A 204 21.29 12.43 -36.23
N GLN A 205 20.17 11.97 -36.79
CA GLN A 205 18.88 12.64 -36.72
C GLN A 205 17.95 11.86 -35.78
N LEU A 206 17.26 12.59 -34.90
CA LEU A 206 16.26 12.06 -33.99
C LEU A 206 14.90 12.64 -34.40
N GLU A 207 13.86 11.81 -34.42
CA GLU A 207 12.48 12.30 -34.48
C GLU A 207 11.67 11.69 -33.33
N LYS A 208 10.88 12.52 -32.64
CA LYS A 208 9.90 12.11 -31.63
C LYS A 208 8.51 12.43 -32.12
N ALA A 209 7.69 11.42 -32.40
CA ALA A 209 6.30 11.62 -32.77
C ALA A 209 5.38 11.28 -31.59
N TYR A 210 4.36 12.11 -31.35
CA TYR A 210 3.34 11.91 -30.31
C TYR A 210 1.95 11.91 -30.95
N ARG A 211 1.12 10.89 -30.69
CA ARG A 211 -0.20 10.71 -31.29
C ARG A 211 -1.22 10.27 -30.24
N LEU A 212 -2.37 10.93 -30.18
CA LEU A 212 -3.53 10.40 -29.44
C LEU A 212 -4.21 9.34 -30.33
N PRO A 213 -4.32 8.07 -29.90
CA PRO A 213 -4.91 7.02 -30.71
C PRO A 213 -6.41 7.21 -30.88
N LYS A 214 -6.95 6.81 -32.03
CA LYS A 214 -8.37 6.96 -32.34
C LYS A 214 -9.19 5.93 -31.56
N VAL A 215 -9.99 6.43 -30.62
CA VAL A 215 -10.86 5.62 -29.76
C VAL A 215 -11.97 4.96 -30.60
N PRO A 216 -12.05 3.61 -30.69
CA PRO A 216 -13.05 2.94 -31.51
C PRO A 216 -14.48 3.25 -31.06
N GLY A 217 -15.37 3.52 -32.02
CA GLY A 217 -16.77 3.91 -31.77
C GLY A 217 -16.99 5.40 -31.47
N LEU A 218 -15.96 6.11 -30.99
CA LEU A 218 -16.04 7.53 -30.66
C LEU A 218 -16.00 8.41 -31.92
N ALA A 219 -17.15 8.57 -32.56
CA ALA A 219 -17.30 9.25 -33.86
C ALA A 219 -17.22 10.79 -33.79
N GLY A 220 -16.17 11.34 -33.16
CA GLY A 220 -15.94 12.79 -33.05
C GLY A 220 -16.95 13.53 -32.16
N LYS A 221 -17.42 12.88 -31.09
CA LYS A 221 -18.40 13.41 -30.13
C LYS A 221 -17.84 13.41 -28.71
N GLU A 222 -18.45 14.19 -27.82
CA GLU A 222 -18.30 14.10 -26.37
C GLU A 222 -18.30 12.61 -25.92
N PRO A 223 -17.23 12.12 -25.25
CA PRO A 223 -17.22 10.78 -24.67
C PRO A 223 -18.15 10.68 -23.47
N THR A 224 -19.16 9.80 -23.54
CA THR A 224 -20.09 9.55 -22.44
C THR A 224 -19.37 8.92 -21.23
N LYS A 225 -19.97 9.02 -20.03
CA LYS A 225 -19.43 8.35 -18.82
C LYS A 225 -19.11 6.87 -19.07
N THR A 226 -19.97 6.14 -19.77
CA THR A 226 -19.78 4.70 -20.05
C THR A 226 -18.56 4.45 -20.95
N GLU A 227 -18.30 5.33 -21.93
CA GLU A 227 -17.11 5.23 -22.78
C GLU A 227 -15.84 5.60 -22.00
N ARG A 228 -15.88 6.67 -21.20
CA ARG A 228 -14.79 7.04 -20.27
C ARG A 228 -14.52 5.99 -19.18
N ASP A 229 -15.51 5.15 -18.88
CA ASP A 229 -15.43 4.05 -17.92
C ASP A 229 -15.11 2.67 -18.53
N ASN A 230 -14.86 2.55 -19.85
CA ASN A 230 -14.56 1.26 -20.48
C ASN A 230 -13.47 1.31 -21.59
N LEU A 231 -13.32 2.43 -22.31
CA LEU A 231 -12.42 2.54 -23.46
C LEU A 231 -11.01 2.94 -23.02
N GLY A 232 -10.20 1.95 -22.62
CA GLY A 232 -8.82 2.15 -22.18
C GLY A 232 -7.94 2.91 -23.18
N GLN A 233 -8.22 2.78 -24.48
CA GLN A 233 -7.53 3.47 -25.57
C GLN A 233 -7.55 4.99 -25.44
N GLY A 234 -8.60 5.58 -24.85
CA GLY A 234 -8.69 7.02 -24.67
C GLY A 234 -7.65 7.57 -23.66
N TYR A 235 -7.19 6.73 -22.73
CA TYR A 235 -6.17 7.11 -21.74
C TYR A 235 -4.74 6.77 -22.19
N LEU A 236 -4.54 6.47 -23.49
CA LEU A 236 -3.23 6.22 -24.09
C LEU A 236 -2.72 7.45 -24.83
N LEU A 237 -1.40 7.62 -24.83
CA LEU A 237 -0.64 8.46 -25.74
C LEU A 237 0.36 7.56 -26.46
N ASP A 238 0.17 7.34 -27.76
CA ASP A 238 1.15 6.65 -28.59
C ASP A 238 2.33 7.60 -28.83
N TYR A 239 3.56 7.11 -28.69
CA TYR A 239 4.74 7.89 -29.05
C TYR A 239 5.86 7.01 -29.61
N SER A 240 6.71 7.61 -30.43
CA SER A 240 7.82 6.89 -31.06
C SER A 240 9.09 7.70 -31.12
N LEU A 241 10.23 7.03 -30.90
CA LEU A 241 11.58 7.57 -31.09
C LEU A 241 12.20 6.94 -32.33
N THR A 242 12.38 7.74 -33.37
CA THR A 242 13.13 7.39 -34.58
C THR A 242 14.57 7.88 -34.44
N ILE A 243 15.55 7.02 -34.74
CA ILE A 243 16.98 7.36 -34.76
C ILE A 243 17.51 6.99 -36.15
N ARG A 244 18.03 7.98 -36.89
CA ARG A 244 18.54 7.84 -38.26
C ARG A 244 20.01 8.25 -38.35
N ASN A 245 20.83 7.42 -38.98
CA ASN A 245 22.22 7.71 -39.33
C ASN A 245 22.27 8.55 -40.61
N LEU A 246 22.97 9.68 -40.54
CA LEU A 246 23.20 10.60 -41.67
C LEU A 246 24.61 10.50 -42.25
N THR A 247 25.40 9.48 -41.86
CA THR A 247 26.79 9.30 -42.32
C THR A 247 26.99 8.03 -43.16
N GLU A 248 27.99 8.05 -44.03
CA GLU A 248 28.38 6.94 -44.91
C GLU A 248 28.96 5.72 -44.16
N ASN A 249 29.19 5.83 -42.85
CA ASN A 249 29.72 4.75 -42.01
C ASN A 249 28.63 4.18 -41.10
N PRO A 250 28.64 2.88 -40.76
CA PRO A 250 27.77 2.32 -39.72
C PRO A 250 28.01 2.99 -38.37
N ARG A 251 26.98 3.08 -37.52
CA ARG A 251 27.08 3.66 -36.17
C ARG A 251 26.29 2.85 -35.15
N GLU A 252 26.93 2.56 -34.02
CA GLU A 252 26.24 2.06 -32.84
C GLU A 252 25.65 3.22 -32.05
N VAL A 253 24.39 3.10 -31.62
CA VAL A 253 23.69 4.08 -30.78
C VAL A 253 23.01 3.37 -29.62
N LYS A 254 23.08 3.96 -28.43
CA LYS A 254 22.33 3.53 -27.24
C LYS A 254 21.69 4.77 -26.62
N TYR A 255 20.44 4.64 -26.19
CA TYR A 255 19.70 5.73 -25.56
C TYR A 255 19.17 5.33 -24.18
N THR A 256 19.02 6.33 -23.31
CA THR A 256 18.14 6.23 -22.14
C THR A 256 16.93 7.13 -22.32
N MET A 257 15.81 6.76 -21.69
CA MET A 257 14.54 7.45 -21.81
C MET A 257 13.85 7.54 -20.45
N GLN A 258 13.43 8.75 -20.09
CA GLN A 258 12.73 9.07 -18.86
C GLN A 258 11.30 8.55 -18.90
N GLY A 259 10.93 7.71 -17.92
CA GLY A 259 9.55 7.29 -17.69
C GLY A 259 8.68 8.38 -17.07
N PRO A 260 7.43 8.06 -16.70
CA PRO A 260 6.47 9.04 -16.18
C PRO A 260 6.91 9.67 -14.85
N VAL A 261 6.85 11.00 -14.76
CA VAL A 261 7.21 11.79 -13.57
C VAL A 261 6.01 12.59 -13.05
N GLY A 262 5.96 12.87 -11.76
CA GLY A 262 4.91 13.72 -11.18
C GLY A 262 3.51 13.13 -11.28
N VAL A 263 3.35 11.86 -10.90
CA VAL A 263 2.02 11.27 -10.67
C VAL A 263 1.41 11.92 -9.44
N PRO A 264 0.13 12.32 -9.44
CA PRO A 264 -0.45 13.14 -8.37
C PRO A 264 -0.54 12.35 -7.06
N LEU A 265 -0.10 12.98 -5.96
CA LEU A 265 -0.18 12.42 -4.61
C LEU A 265 -1.23 13.18 -3.79
N GLU A 266 -2.48 12.78 -3.96
CA GLU A 266 -3.63 13.47 -3.39
C GLU A 266 -3.82 13.17 -1.90
N ASN A 267 -4.14 14.20 -1.12
CA ASN A 267 -4.39 14.12 0.34
C ASN A 267 -3.32 13.29 1.10
N PRO A 268 -2.03 13.68 1.03
CA PRO A 268 -0.90 12.90 1.54
C PRO A 268 -0.96 12.61 3.05
N GLU A 269 -1.66 13.44 3.85
CA GLU A 269 -1.84 13.17 5.29
C GLU A 269 -2.82 12.01 5.61
N ASN A 270 -3.52 11.44 4.61
CA ASN A 270 -4.62 10.50 4.83
C ASN A 270 -4.60 9.25 3.93
N VAL A 271 -3.74 9.18 2.92
CA VAL A 271 -3.65 8.00 2.04
C VAL A 271 -2.91 6.84 2.69
N THR A 272 -3.37 5.62 2.41
CA THR A 272 -2.68 4.37 2.79
C THR A 272 -1.72 3.87 1.71
N LYS A 273 -1.67 4.56 0.56
CA LYS A 273 -0.78 4.27 -0.56
C LYS A 273 -0.16 5.56 -1.10
N TYR A 274 1.16 5.54 -1.29
CA TYR A 274 1.95 6.62 -1.86
C TYR A 274 2.28 6.34 -3.33
N ARG A 275 3.32 6.97 -3.87
CA ARG A 275 3.86 6.64 -5.19
C ARG A 275 4.69 5.35 -5.09
N ASP A 276 4.32 4.37 -5.92
CA ASP A 276 5.13 3.17 -6.15
C ASP A 276 5.62 3.14 -7.60
N VAL A 277 6.89 2.76 -7.80
CA VAL A 277 7.35 2.28 -9.10
C VAL A 277 6.69 0.93 -9.38
N ARG A 278 6.16 0.74 -10.59
CA ARG A 278 5.45 -0.46 -11.04
C ARG A 278 6.15 -1.06 -12.25
N VAL A 279 6.34 -2.38 -12.24
CA VAL A 279 6.92 -3.12 -13.37
C VAL A 279 6.13 -4.41 -13.58
N GLY A 280 5.67 -4.67 -14.79
CA GLY A 280 5.13 -5.98 -15.20
C GLY A 280 6.20 -6.74 -15.96
N PHE A 281 6.67 -7.89 -15.45
CA PHE A 281 7.63 -8.74 -16.15
C PHE A 281 6.93 -9.85 -16.91
N ILE A 282 7.32 -10.07 -18.15
CA ILE A 282 6.82 -11.21 -18.92
C ILE A 282 7.49 -12.48 -18.39
N LEU A 283 6.69 -13.53 -18.23
CA LEU A 283 7.14 -14.85 -17.77
C LEU A 283 7.64 -15.71 -18.95
N PRO A 284 8.36 -16.82 -18.68
CA PRO A 284 8.94 -17.66 -19.74
C PRO A 284 7.94 -18.37 -20.67
N ASP A 285 6.63 -18.24 -20.42
CA ASP A 285 5.57 -18.69 -21.32
C ASP A 285 5.26 -17.69 -22.45
N GLY A 286 5.65 -16.42 -22.29
CA GLY A 286 5.41 -15.35 -23.26
C GLY A 286 3.99 -14.76 -23.24
N GLU A 287 3.15 -15.20 -22.30
CA GLU A 287 1.74 -14.76 -22.17
C GLU A 287 1.41 -14.23 -20.78
N SER A 288 2.05 -14.74 -19.72
CA SER A 288 1.75 -14.35 -18.33
C SER A 288 2.63 -13.18 -17.86
N VAL A 289 2.04 -12.24 -17.11
CA VAL A 289 2.72 -11.06 -16.58
C VAL A 289 2.83 -11.11 -15.05
N GLU A 290 4.06 -11.10 -14.54
CA GLU A 290 4.39 -11.00 -13.12
C GLU A 290 4.50 -9.53 -12.69
N SER A 291 3.51 -9.05 -11.93
CA SER A 291 3.54 -7.70 -11.35
C SER A 291 4.54 -7.58 -10.20
N SER A 292 5.40 -6.56 -10.25
CA SER A 292 6.29 -6.14 -9.17
C SER A 292 6.15 -4.65 -8.88
N HIS A 293 6.55 -4.24 -7.67
CA HIS A 293 6.51 -2.84 -7.25
C HIS A 293 7.61 -2.48 -6.24
N GLN A 294 7.90 -1.19 -6.12
CA GLN A 294 8.75 -0.62 -5.07
C GLN A 294 8.18 0.71 -4.61
N SER A 295 8.02 0.89 -3.31
CA SER A 295 7.56 2.17 -2.74
C SER A 295 8.61 3.26 -2.89
N ALA A 296 8.19 4.54 -2.92
CA ALA A 296 9.11 5.68 -2.96
C ALA A 296 10.19 5.65 -1.85
N THR A 297 9.89 5.07 -0.68
CA THR A 297 10.86 4.89 0.41
C THR A 297 11.93 3.85 0.07
N GLU A 298 11.56 2.75 -0.59
CA GLU A 298 12.49 1.69 -1.00
C GLU A 298 13.41 2.15 -2.14
N VAL A 299 12.86 2.83 -3.15
CA VAL A 299 13.64 3.44 -4.24
C VAL A 299 14.66 4.43 -3.68
N LEU A 300 14.23 5.37 -2.84
CA LEU A 300 15.12 6.35 -2.18
C LEU A 300 16.19 5.69 -1.31
N ASN A 301 15.86 4.60 -0.60
CA ASN A 301 16.85 3.85 0.20
C ASN A 301 17.86 3.11 -0.68
N ALA A 302 17.41 2.50 -1.77
CA ALA A 302 18.25 1.77 -2.72
C ALA A 302 19.25 2.72 -3.41
N GLU A 303 18.76 3.83 -3.96
CA GLU A 303 19.58 4.88 -4.57
C GLU A 303 20.55 5.51 -3.56
N SER A 304 20.08 5.87 -2.36
CA SER A 304 20.94 6.40 -1.27
C SER A 304 22.04 5.43 -0.83
N SER A 305 21.89 4.12 -1.10
CA SER A 305 22.90 3.10 -0.80
C SER A 305 23.90 2.86 -1.95
N GLY A 306 23.79 3.63 -3.05
CA GLY A 306 24.59 3.43 -4.26
C GLY A 306 24.20 2.18 -5.06
N LYS A 307 22.98 1.67 -4.85
CA LYS A 307 22.46 0.43 -5.45
C LYS A 307 20.99 0.61 -5.85
N PRO A 308 20.67 1.48 -6.84
CA PRO A 308 19.32 1.59 -7.37
C PRO A 308 18.86 0.25 -7.93
N SER A 309 17.55 0.02 -8.00
CA SER A 309 17.04 -1.26 -8.50
C SER A 309 17.04 -1.26 -10.02
N VAL A 310 17.81 -2.17 -10.61
CA VAL A 310 17.93 -2.34 -12.05
C VAL A 310 17.35 -3.70 -12.45
N TRP A 311 16.37 -3.68 -13.34
CA TRP A 311 15.71 -4.88 -13.87
C TRP A 311 16.09 -5.08 -15.34
N THR A 312 16.49 -6.30 -15.71
CA THR A 312 16.91 -6.66 -17.07
C THR A 312 16.01 -7.71 -17.72
N ARG A 313 14.97 -8.18 -17.02
CA ARG A 313 13.93 -9.07 -17.56
C ARG A 313 13.11 -8.33 -18.63
N PRO A 314 12.56 -9.02 -19.64
CA PRO A 314 11.54 -8.44 -20.53
C PRO A 314 10.36 -7.89 -19.73
N ILE A 315 9.89 -6.71 -20.13
CA ILE A 315 8.76 -6.01 -19.50
C ILE A 315 7.56 -5.97 -20.43
N GLU A 316 6.37 -6.08 -19.84
CA GLU A 316 5.10 -5.74 -20.48
C GLU A 316 4.85 -4.23 -20.34
N TYR A 317 5.00 -3.71 -19.12
CA TYR A 317 4.83 -2.30 -18.80
C TYR A 317 5.75 -1.86 -17.67
N VAL A 318 6.02 -0.56 -17.60
CA VAL A 318 6.79 0.04 -16.49
C VAL A 318 6.39 1.50 -16.25
N GLY A 319 6.34 1.95 -14.99
CA GLY A 319 5.98 3.32 -14.66
C GLY A 319 5.71 3.52 -13.16
N VAL A 320 4.70 4.32 -12.84
CA VAL A 320 4.40 4.78 -11.47
C VAL A 320 2.88 4.74 -11.23
N ASP A 321 2.45 4.29 -10.05
CA ASP A 321 1.06 4.44 -9.62
C ASP A 321 0.93 5.06 -8.21
N ALA A 322 -0.21 5.69 -7.97
CA ALA A 322 -0.61 6.28 -6.68
C ALA A 322 -1.92 5.63 -6.19
N THR A 323 -2.63 6.24 -5.24
CA THR A 323 -3.91 5.69 -4.75
C THR A 323 -4.95 5.54 -5.86
N TYR A 324 -5.20 6.58 -6.67
CA TYR A 324 -6.29 6.62 -7.66
C TYR A 324 -5.87 6.65 -9.13
N PHE A 325 -4.63 7.02 -9.44
CA PHE A 325 -4.14 7.23 -10.80
C PHE A 325 -2.86 6.44 -11.06
N ALA A 326 -2.63 6.08 -12.32
CA ALA A 326 -1.44 5.37 -12.77
C ALA A 326 -0.93 5.97 -14.08
N SER A 327 0.40 5.99 -14.24
CA SER A 327 1.05 6.36 -15.48
C SER A 327 2.12 5.33 -15.85
N LEU A 328 1.91 4.61 -16.96
CA LEU A 328 2.62 3.37 -17.31
C LEU A 328 3.01 3.39 -18.80
N VAL A 329 4.28 3.11 -19.10
CA VAL A 329 4.82 2.93 -20.45
C VAL A 329 4.80 1.45 -20.83
N HIS A 330 4.21 1.14 -21.98
CA HIS A 330 4.17 -0.19 -22.61
C HIS A 330 4.93 -0.13 -23.96
N PRO A 331 6.01 -0.91 -24.16
CA PRO A 331 6.62 -1.08 -25.48
C PRO A 331 5.69 -1.93 -26.37
N VAL A 332 5.41 -1.51 -27.60
CA VAL A 332 4.44 -2.21 -28.47
C VAL A 332 4.93 -3.62 -28.84
N GLU A 333 4.05 -4.63 -28.78
CA GLU A 333 4.28 -6.09 -28.97
C GLU A 333 5.57 -6.56 -29.69
N ASN A 334 5.88 -6.04 -30.88
CA ASN A 334 7.06 -6.45 -31.63
C ASN A 334 8.36 -6.09 -30.89
N GLN A 335 8.38 -4.92 -30.23
CA GLN A 335 9.48 -4.43 -29.39
C GLN A 335 9.73 -5.31 -28.17
N ILE A 336 8.66 -5.90 -27.62
CA ILE A 336 8.70 -6.86 -26.52
C ILE A 336 9.39 -8.15 -26.98
N LYS A 337 8.97 -8.69 -28.13
CA LYS A 337 9.51 -9.93 -28.72
C LYS A 337 10.97 -9.77 -29.13
N ASP A 338 11.34 -8.63 -29.72
CA ASP A 338 12.71 -8.29 -30.10
C ASP A 338 13.57 -7.76 -28.92
N ARG A 339 12.97 -7.59 -27.73
CA ARG A 339 13.58 -7.10 -26.48
C ARG A 339 14.42 -5.82 -26.69
N THR A 340 13.79 -4.75 -27.17
CA THR A 340 14.50 -3.48 -27.47
C THR A 340 14.97 -2.70 -26.24
N ILE A 341 14.47 -3.03 -25.05
CA ILE A 341 14.91 -2.50 -23.76
C ILE A 341 15.86 -3.50 -23.09
N GLU A 342 17.09 -3.06 -22.81
CA GLU A 342 18.12 -3.85 -22.13
C GLU A 342 17.87 -3.91 -20.63
N SER A 343 17.52 -2.75 -20.04
CA SER A 343 17.29 -2.59 -18.61
C SER A 343 16.34 -1.43 -18.29
N VAL A 344 15.77 -1.48 -17.10
CA VAL A 344 15.04 -0.38 -16.46
C VAL A 344 15.60 -0.14 -15.07
N GLN A 345 15.84 1.11 -14.69
CA GLN A 345 16.32 1.51 -13.37
C GLN A 345 15.25 2.34 -12.62
N SER A 346 15.01 2.07 -11.33
CA SER A 346 14.23 2.98 -10.47
C SER A 346 15.08 4.14 -9.91
N GLN A 347 14.47 5.32 -9.82
CA GLN A 347 15.16 6.57 -9.44
C GLN A 347 14.22 7.55 -8.70
N VAL A 348 14.77 8.42 -7.86
CA VAL A 348 14.06 9.54 -7.21
C VAL A 348 14.18 10.80 -8.05
N THR A 349 13.05 11.27 -8.59
CA THR A 349 12.96 12.50 -9.39
C THR A 349 12.91 13.76 -8.51
N TYR A 350 12.28 13.67 -7.33
CA TYR A 350 12.27 14.74 -6.33
C TYR A 350 12.21 14.18 -4.89
N PRO A 351 13.28 14.31 -4.08
CA PRO A 351 13.30 13.80 -2.71
C PRO A 351 12.53 14.70 -1.74
N ALA A 352 11.53 14.15 -1.06
CA ALA A 352 10.74 14.87 -0.07
C ALA A 352 11.34 14.77 1.36
N GLN A 353 10.91 15.67 2.26
CA GLN A 353 11.37 15.68 3.65
C GLN A 353 10.96 14.43 4.44
N GLU A 354 9.78 13.86 4.15
CA GLU A 354 9.35 12.56 4.68
C GLU A 354 9.36 11.58 3.49
N LYS A 355 10.14 10.49 3.61
CA LYS A 355 10.63 9.70 2.46
C LYS A 355 9.54 9.22 1.52
N HIS A 356 8.39 8.86 2.08
CA HIS A 356 7.24 8.31 1.37
C HIS A 356 6.49 9.34 0.50
N PHE A 357 6.72 10.65 0.67
CA PHE A 357 6.15 11.68 -0.21
C PHE A 357 7.00 11.98 -1.46
N SER A 358 8.19 11.39 -1.60
CA SER A 358 9.11 11.68 -2.73
C SER A 358 8.46 11.37 -4.07
N ASP A 359 8.74 12.16 -5.11
CA ASP A 359 8.45 11.74 -6.48
C ASP A 359 9.52 10.73 -6.93
N VAL A 360 9.07 9.69 -7.60
CA VAL A 360 9.90 8.57 -8.09
C VAL A 360 9.48 8.22 -9.50
N SER A 361 10.42 7.69 -10.26
CA SER A 361 10.19 7.29 -11.65
C SER A 361 11.15 6.18 -12.06
N VAL A 362 11.22 5.92 -13.36
CA VAL A 362 12.05 4.91 -13.99
C VAL A 362 12.84 5.51 -15.15
N GLU A 363 14.02 4.99 -15.41
CA GLU A 363 14.76 5.24 -16.65
C GLU A 363 14.83 3.93 -17.45
N LEU A 364 14.41 3.97 -18.71
CA LEU A 364 14.48 2.84 -19.63
C LEU A 364 15.73 2.96 -20.49
N THR A 365 16.56 1.91 -20.55
CA THR A 365 17.79 1.87 -21.35
C THR A 365 17.63 0.93 -22.53
N SER A 366 17.93 1.39 -23.75
CA SER A 366 17.85 0.57 -24.96
C SER A 366 18.94 -0.50 -25.00
N VAL A 367 18.72 -1.56 -25.78
CA VAL A 367 19.85 -2.35 -26.31
C VAL A 367 20.73 -1.48 -27.23
N PRO A 368 22.01 -1.84 -27.46
CA PRO A 368 22.82 -1.21 -28.49
C PRO A 368 22.22 -1.43 -29.89
N ILE A 369 21.95 -0.34 -30.61
CA ILE A 369 21.34 -0.32 -31.94
C ILE A 369 22.44 -0.12 -32.98
N GLN A 370 22.57 -1.04 -33.94
CA GLN A 370 23.48 -0.87 -35.07
C GLN A 370 22.75 -0.25 -36.26
N LEU A 371 23.05 1.01 -36.57
CA LEU A 371 22.53 1.72 -37.74
C LEU A 371 23.48 1.55 -38.92
N ALA A 372 22.95 1.14 -40.07
CA ALA A 372 23.68 1.06 -41.32
C ALA A 372 23.99 2.47 -41.88
N PRO A 373 24.89 2.60 -42.89
CA PRO A 373 25.15 3.87 -43.57
C PRO A 373 23.91 4.56 -44.13
N GLN A 374 23.97 5.89 -44.22
CA GLN A 374 22.99 6.68 -44.97
C GLN A 374 22.80 6.11 -46.38
N GLY A 375 21.55 5.99 -46.82
CA GLY A 375 21.20 5.38 -48.11
C GLY A 375 21.03 3.86 -48.10
N ALA A 376 21.38 3.15 -47.01
CA ALA A 376 21.14 1.71 -46.85
C ALA A 376 19.66 1.32 -46.61
N GLY A 377 18.71 2.14 -47.09
CA GLY A 377 17.27 1.96 -46.91
C GLY A 377 16.84 1.89 -45.44
N PRO A 378 15.85 1.06 -45.07
CA PRO A 378 15.28 1.00 -43.72
C PRO A 378 16.21 0.37 -42.66
N LYS A 379 17.50 0.17 -42.97
CA LYS A 379 18.53 -0.19 -41.99
C LYS A 379 19.39 1.01 -41.55
N ALA A 380 19.27 2.15 -42.24
CA ALA A 380 19.92 3.41 -41.84
C ALA A 380 19.20 4.11 -40.67
N GLU A 381 18.01 3.61 -40.30
CA GLU A 381 17.19 4.12 -39.21
C GLU A 381 16.57 2.98 -38.40
N VAL A 382 16.18 3.27 -37.16
CA VAL A 382 15.28 2.44 -36.36
C VAL A 382 14.18 3.34 -35.79
N THR A 383 12.99 2.78 -35.60
CA THR A 383 11.90 3.45 -34.86
C THR A 383 11.44 2.53 -33.73
N HIS A 384 11.45 3.04 -32.51
CA HIS A 384 10.87 2.39 -31.34
C HIS A 384 9.51 3.02 -31.01
N HIS A 385 8.53 2.20 -30.63
CA HIS A 385 7.13 2.58 -30.45
C HIS A 385 6.64 2.17 -29.06
N PHE A 386 6.05 3.13 -28.36
CA PHE A 386 5.60 3.02 -26.98
C PHE A 386 4.18 3.57 -26.85
N GLN A 387 3.44 3.04 -25.89
CA GLN A 387 2.15 3.59 -25.46
C GLN A 387 2.28 4.02 -24.00
N LEU A 388 1.96 5.28 -23.72
CA LEU A 388 1.88 5.80 -22.36
C LEU A 388 0.42 5.80 -21.91
N PHE A 389 0.05 4.86 -21.05
CA PHE A 389 -1.19 4.97 -20.28
C PHE A 389 -1.03 6.07 -19.23
N ALA A 390 -1.99 7.00 -19.16
CA ALA A 390 -2.08 8.02 -18.12
C ALA A 390 -3.54 8.21 -17.75
N GLY A 391 -4.00 7.55 -16.67
CA GLY A 391 -5.43 7.49 -16.39
C GLY A 391 -5.81 7.06 -14.97
N PRO A 392 -7.13 7.04 -14.68
CA PRO A 392 -7.66 6.51 -13.43
C PRO A 392 -7.40 5.00 -13.34
N LYS A 393 -7.01 4.55 -12.15
CA LYS A 393 -6.54 3.18 -11.90
C LYS A 393 -7.69 2.17 -11.88
N ARG A 394 -8.10 1.73 -13.06
CA ARG A 394 -9.19 0.76 -13.27
C ARG A 394 -8.73 -0.41 -14.14
N ALA A 395 -9.02 -1.64 -13.71
CA ALA A 395 -8.55 -2.86 -14.36
C ALA A 395 -8.88 -2.94 -15.87
N HIS A 396 -10.08 -2.54 -16.28
CA HIS A 396 -10.51 -2.56 -17.68
C HIS A 396 -9.83 -1.47 -18.56
N LEU A 397 -9.41 -0.34 -17.98
CA LEU A 397 -8.66 0.69 -18.73
C LEU A 397 -7.20 0.27 -18.87
N MET A 398 -6.59 -0.20 -17.76
CA MET A 398 -5.19 -0.63 -17.72
C MET A 398 -4.94 -1.96 -18.45
N ALA A 399 -5.98 -2.74 -18.74
CA ALA A 399 -5.90 -3.91 -19.63
C ALA A 399 -5.41 -3.55 -21.05
N ALA A 400 -5.55 -2.28 -21.48
CA ALA A 400 -5.01 -1.80 -22.76
C ALA A 400 -3.46 -1.73 -22.80
N VAL A 401 -2.78 -1.94 -21.67
CA VAL A 401 -1.30 -1.99 -21.54
C VAL A 401 -0.86 -3.16 -20.65
N GLY A 402 -1.61 -4.26 -20.65
CA GLY A 402 -1.31 -5.47 -19.85
C GLY A 402 -1.42 -5.32 -18.32
N ALA A 403 -1.75 -4.13 -17.81
CA ALA A 403 -1.56 -3.74 -16.41
C ALA A 403 -2.81 -3.87 -15.52
N ALA A 404 -3.76 -4.73 -15.85
CA ALA A 404 -5.05 -4.84 -15.14
C ALA A 404 -4.91 -5.10 -13.62
N ASP A 405 -3.92 -5.91 -13.22
CA ASP A 405 -3.64 -6.26 -11.82
C ASP A 405 -3.05 -5.12 -10.97
N VAL A 406 -2.56 -4.03 -11.59
CA VAL A 406 -2.08 -2.81 -10.88
C VAL A 406 -3.20 -2.14 -10.07
N THR A 407 -4.47 -2.51 -10.30
CA THR A 407 -5.61 -2.07 -9.49
C THR A 407 -5.53 -2.53 -8.02
N GLU A 408 -4.73 -3.56 -7.72
CA GLU A 408 -4.40 -4.05 -6.37
C GLU A 408 -5.61 -4.24 -5.42
N TYR A 409 -6.29 -5.37 -5.52
CA TYR A 409 -7.33 -5.75 -4.54
C TYR A 409 -6.79 -6.42 -3.26
N HIS A 410 -5.48 -6.33 -3.03
CA HIS A 410 -4.77 -6.92 -1.90
C HIS A 410 -5.18 -6.33 -0.56
N ILE A 411 -5.11 -7.13 0.50
CA ILE A 411 -5.50 -6.69 1.86
C ILE A 411 -4.36 -5.86 2.50
N GLY A 412 -3.11 -6.06 2.06
CA GLY A 412 -1.92 -5.38 2.60
C GLY A 412 -1.49 -5.84 4.01
N TRP A 413 -2.34 -6.61 4.71
CA TRP A 413 -2.05 -7.16 6.03
C TRP A 413 -1.63 -8.63 5.93
N ASN A 414 -0.32 -8.86 6.03
CA ASN A 414 0.33 -10.19 5.95
C ASN A 414 -0.37 -11.30 6.79
N PRO A 415 -0.88 -11.07 8.03
CA PRO A 415 -1.57 -12.10 8.80
C PRO A 415 -2.86 -12.67 8.15
N PHE A 416 -3.41 -12.00 7.14
CA PHE A 416 -4.69 -12.36 6.50
C PHE A 416 -4.55 -12.74 5.02
N PHE A 417 -3.34 -13.01 4.51
CA PHE A 417 -3.10 -13.35 3.10
C PHE A 417 -4.02 -14.49 2.58
N PHE A 418 -4.34 -15.47 3.43
CA PHE A 418 -5.21 -16.59 3.10
C PHE A 418 -6.68 -16.21 2.82
N LEU A 419 -7.11 -14.99 3.19
CA LEU A 419 -8.44 -14.44 2.84
C LEU A 419 -8.43 -13.68 1.51
N GLU A 420 -7.26 -13.35 0.97
CA GLU A 420 -7.13 -12.48 -0.20
C GLU A 420 -7.86 -12.95 -1.47
N PRO A 421 -7.82 -14.24 -1.90
CA PRO A 421 -8.58 -14.67 -3.07
C PRO A 421 -10.10 -14.53 -2.86
N LEU A 422 -10.59 -14.71 -1.63
CA LEU A 422 -12.00 -14.50 -1.27
C LEU A 422 -12.35 -13.00 -1.24
N VAL A 423 -11.43 -12.14 -0.79
CA VAL A 423 -11.59 -10.68 -0.84
C VAL A 423 -11.63 -10.20 -2.29
N ARG A 424 -10.68 -10.60 -3.15
CA ARG A 424 -10.66 -10.25 -4.59
C ARG A 424 -11.96 -10.67 -5.30
N LEU A 425 -12.48 -11.86 -4.99
CA LEU A 425 -13.77 -12.36 -5.50
C LEU A 425 -14.98 -11.51 -5.05
N LEU A 426 -14.93 -10.89 -3.88
CA LEU A 426 -16.01 -10.07 -3.33
C LEU A 426 -15.91 -8.58 -3.72
N VAL A 427 -14.70 -8.01 -3.84
CA VAL A 427 -14.50 -6.59 -4.19
C VAL A 427 -15.15 -6.23 -5.53
N ILE A 428 -14.92 -7.06 -6.56
CA ILE A 428 -15.38 -6.80 -7.93
C ILE A 428 -16.92 -6.67 -8.02
N PRO A 429 -17.74 -7.65 -7.56
CA PRO A 429 -19.20 -7.51 -7.58
C PRO A 429 -19.72 -6.43 -6.63
N MET A 430 -19.02 -6.11 -5.54
CA MET A 430 -19.41 -5.02 -4.63
C MET A 430 -19.17 -3.64 -5.24
N LEU A 431 -18.07 -3.43 -5.98
CA LEU A 431 -17.85 -2.24 -6.81
C LEU A 431 -18.88 -2.14 -7.94
N ALA A 432 -19.16 -3.24 -8.65
CA ALA A 432 -20.14 -3.27 -9.71
C ALA A 432 -21.56 -2.92 -9.20
N LEU A 433 -21.95 -3.42 -8.03
CA LEU A 433 -23.22 -3.05 -7.39
C LEU A 433 -23.24 -1.60 -6.90
N LEU A 434 -22.13 -1.09 -6.34
CA LEU A 434 -22.03 0.31 -5.90
C LEU A 434 -22.19 1.29 -7.08
N ASN A 435 -21.43 1.07 -8.15
CA ASN A 435 -21.50 1.90 -9.36
C ASN A 435 -22.80 1.67 -10.15
N GLY A 436 -23.37 0.46 -10.11
CA GLY A 436 -24.69 0.16 -10.68
C GLY A 436 -25.83 0.89 -9.96
N LEU A 437 -25.80 0.96 -8.62
CA LEU A 437 -26.72 1.80 -7.85
C LEU A 437 -26.56 3.29 -8.22
N HIS A 438 -25.32 3.79 -8.36
CA HIS A 438 -25.09 5.16 -8.79
C HIS A 438 -25.54 5.43 -10.23
N ALA A 439 -25.47 4.45 -11.13
CA ALA A 439 -25.98 4.57 -12.50
C ALA A 439 -27.52 4.77 -12.55
N LEU A 440 -28.24 4.42 -11.48
CA LEU A 440 -29.68 4.73 -11.32
C LEU A 440 -29.94 6.15 -10.78
N GLY A 441 -28.93 7.02 -10.73
CA GLY A 441 -29.03 8.38 -10.18
C GLY A 441 -28.93 8.46 -8.64
N ILE A 442 -28.54 7.36 -7.97
CA ILE A 442 -28.43 7.31 -6.51
C ILE A 442 -27.06 7.86 -6.08
N ASN A 443 -27.05 8.93 -5.29
CA ASN A 443 -25.82 9.49 -4.72
C ASN A 443 -24.98 8.42 -3.98
N TYR A 444 -23.64 8.48 -4.09
CA TYR A 444 -22.74 7.45 -3.56
C TYR A 444 -22.90 7.16 -2.07
N GLY A 445 -23.22 8.15 -1.22
CA GLY A 445 -23.48 7.92 0.20
C GLY A 445 -24.71 7.03 0.41
N ILE A 446 -25.78 7.26 -0.36
CA ILE A 446 -26.98 6.41 -0.36
C ILE A 446 -26.69 5.05 -1.00
N ALA A 447 -25.86 4.98 -2.04
CA ALA A 447 -25.44 3.72 -2.65
C ALA A 447 -24.65 2.84 -1.66
N ILE A 448 -23.79 3.41 -0.81
CA ILE A 448 -23.12 2.70 0.29
C ILE A 448 -24.14 2.18 1.32
N ILE A 449 -25.13 2.99 1.70
CA ILE A 449 -26.21 2.57 2.62
C ILE A 449 -26.98 1.37 2.04
N LEU A 450 -27.40 1.44 0.77
CA LEU A 450 -28.15 0.38 0.10
C LEU A 450 -27.31 -0.89 -0.10
N LEU A 451 -26.06 -0.77 -0.53
CA LEU A 451 -25.10 -1.88 -0.61
C LEU A 451 -24.96 -2.59 0.75
N THR A 452 -24.84 -1.81 1.83
CA THR A 452 -24.75 -2.34 3.20
C THR A 452 -25.99 -3.13 3.58
N ILE A 453 -27.19 -2.60 3.29
CA ILE A 453 -28.48 -3.23 3.56
C ILE A 453 -28.65 -4.53 2.75
N ILE A 454 -28.30 -4.53 1.46
CA ILE A 454 -28.37 -5.70 0.58
C ILE A 454 -27.46 -6.81 1.12
N VAL A 455 -26.19 -6.51 1.37
CA VAL A 455 -25.20 -7.47 1.90
C VAL A 455 -25.63 -8.02 3.27
N ARG A 456 -26.11 -7.15 4.17
CA ARG A 456 -26.63 -7.58 5.48
C ARG A 456 -27.87 -8.47 5.35
N THR A 457 -28.77 -8.17 4.41
CA THR A 457 -29.97 -8.98 4.15
C THR A 457 -29.60 -10.38 3.63
N CYS A 458 -28.61 -10.49 2.73
CA CYS A 458 -28.07 -11.77 2.28
C CYS A 458 -27.43 -12.58 3.42
N LEU A 459 -26.83 -11.91 4.42
CA LEU A 459 -26.24 -12.55 5.61
C LEU A 459 -27.25 -12.88 6.72
N MET A 460 -28.50 -12.39 6.62
CA MET A 460 -29.57 -12.60 7.61
C MET A 460 -29.82 -14.09 8.01
N PRO A 461 -29.69 -15.09 7.11
CA PRO A 461 -29.82 -16.50 7.50
C PRO A 461 -28.69 -17.02 8.41
N LEU A 462 -27.53 -16.34 8.44
CA LEU A 462 -26.37 -16.69 9.26
C LEU A 462 -26.38 -15.97 10.60
N THR A 463 -26.67 -14.67 10.63
CA THR A 463 -26.87 -13.88 11.86
C THR A 463 -28.00 -14.47 12.72
N ARG A 464 -29.08 -14.97 12.11
CA ARG A 464 -30.12 -15.78 12.82
C ARG A 464 -29.52 -16.98 13.55
N LYS A 465 -28.63 -17.74 12.92
CA LYS A 465 -27.92 -18.88 13.56
C LYS A 465 -26.98 -18.42 14.67
N GLN A 466 -26.34 -17.25 14.51
CA GLN A 466 -25.54 -16.64 15.58
C GLN A 466 -26.38 -16.28 16.80
N ALA A 467 -27.52 -15.62 16.60
CA ALA A 467 -28.44 -15.22 17.67
C ALA A 467 -28.97 -16.44 18.44
N GLN A 468 -29.30 -17.52 17.73
CA GLN A 468 -29.68 -18.80 18.35
C GLN A 468 -28.53 -19.43 19.17
N SER A 469 -27.30 -19.37 18.66
CA SER A 469 -26.11 -19.86 19.39
C SER A 469 -25.84 -19.02 20.66
N ALA A 470 -25.92 -17.69 20.54
CA ALA A 470 -25.76 -16.77 21.67
C ALA A 470 -26.86 -16.95 22.74
N GLN A 471 -28.10 -17.23 22.33
CA GLN A 471 -29.20 -17.51 23.27
C GLN A 471 -28.96 -18.84 24.03
N ARG A 472 -28.54 -19.91 23.33
CA ARG A 472 -28.14 -21.17 23.99
C ARG A 472 -26.96 -20.99 24.94
N MET A 473 -26.02 -20.09 24.64
CA MET A 473 -24.94 -19.76 25.58
C MET A 473 -25.50 -19.12 26.87
N LYS A 474 -26.49 -18.22 26.78
CA LYS A 474 -27.17 -17.66 27.96
C LYS A 474 -27.87 -18.75 28.79
N GLU A 475 -28.54 -19.70 28.14
CA GLU A 475 -29.16 -20.87 28.80
C GLU A 475 -28.13 -21.77 29.53
N MET A 476 -26.88 -21.80 29.05
CA MET A 476 -25.78 -22.58 29.64
C MET A 476 -25.01 -21.85 30.75
N GLN A 477 -25.09 -20.52 30.85
CA GLN A 477 -24.41 -19.73 31.90
C GLN A 477 -24.63 -20.22 33.34
N PRO A 478 -25.84 -20.57 33.83
CA PRO A 478 -26.00 -21.08 35.20
C PRO A 478 -25.23 -22.39 35.44
N LYS A 479 -25.21 -23.31 34.47
CA LYS A 479 -24.47 -24.57 34.55
C LYS A 479 -22.96 -24.34 34.53
N LEU A 480 -22.48 -23.37 33.75
CA LEU A 480 -21.08 -22.94 33.75
C LEU A 480 -20.65 -22.36 35.11
N LYS A 481 -21.51 -21.57 35.76
CA LYS A 481 -21.27 -21.03 37.10
C LYS A 481 -21.18 -22.08 38.19
N GLU A 482 -22.03 -23.11 38.15
CA GLU A 482 -21.87 -24.26 39.04
C GLU A 482 -20.52 -24.96 38.83
N LEU A 483 -20.07 -25.07 37.57
CA LEU A 483 -18.79 -25.67 37.22
C LEU A 483 -17.60 -24.85 37.74
N GLN A 484 -17.62 -23.53 37.54
CA GLN A 484 -16.62 -22.60 38.07
C GLN A 484 -16.52 -22.69 39.60
N LYS A 485 -17.65 -22.84 40.31
CA LYS A 485 -17.66 -23.06 41.77
C LYS A 485 -17.14 -24.44 42.19
N LYS A 486 -17.41 -25.49 41.42
CA LYS A 486 -16.97 -26.87 41.71
C LYS A 486 -15.47 -27.10 41.45
N PHE A 487 -14.89 -26.41 40.47
CA PHE A 487 -13.46 -26.48 40.12
C PHE A 487 -12.68 -25.21 40.52
N ALA A 488 -13.09 -24.53 41.59
CA ALA A 488 -12.43 -23.33 42.09
C ALA A 488 -11.01 -23.65 42.60
N GLY A 489 -10.00 -23.36 41.77
CA GLY A 489 -8.59 -23.68 42.02
C GLY A 489 -7.96 -24.65 41.02
N ASP A 490 -8.75 -25.32 40.18
CA ASP A 490 -8.27 -26.22 39.12
C ASP A 490 -8.70 -25.72 37.74
N ALA A 491 -7.81 -24.95 37.10
CA ALA A 491 -8.08 -24.34 35.79
C ALA A 491 -8.21 -25.36 34.66
N ASP A 492 -7.51 -26.50 34.74
CA ASP A 492 -7.52 -27.50 33.66
C ASP A 492 -8.63 -28.53 33.85
N GLY A 493 -8.96 -28.92 35.08
CA GLY A 493 -10.22 -29.61 35.40
C GLY A 493 -11.44 -28.80 34.98
N LEU A 494 -11.46 -27.49 35.26
CA LEU A 494 -12.51 -26.59 34.79
C LEU A 494 -12.64 -26.60 33.25
N ARG A 495 -11.53 -26.47 32.51
CA ARG A 495 -11.53 -26.53 31.03
C ARG A 495 -12.06 -27.86 30.50
N ARG A 496 -11.60 -28.99 31.06
CA ARG A 496 -12.05 -30.34 30.71
C ARG A 496 -13.55 -30.50 30.93
N ALA A 497 -14.04 -30.09 32.10
CA ALA A 497 -15.45 -30.15 32.45
C ALA A 497 -16.32 -29.24 31.58
N GLN A 498 -15.84 -28.03 31.21
CA GLN A 498 -16.56 -27.13 30.30
C GLN A 498 -16.73 -27.76 28.90
N LEU A 499 -15.69 -28.38 28.35
CA LEU A 499 -15.76 -29.08 27.08
C LEU A 499 -16.72 -30.27 27.12
N GLU A 500 -16.72 -31.05 28.20
CA GLU A 500 -17.67 -32.15 28.38
C GLU A 500 -19.12 -31.65 28.52
N LEU A 501 -19.34 -30.56 29.26
CA LEU A 501 -20.64 -29.91 29.42
C LEU A 501 -21.20 -29.43 28.07
N TYR A 502 -20.38 -28.77 27.24
CA TYR A 502 -20.77 -28.37 25.88
C TYR A 502 -21.08 -29.58 25.00
N SER A 503 -20.24 -30.63 25.06
CA SER A 503 -20.44 -31.87 24.30
C SER A 503 -21.76 -32.57 24.65
N LYS A 504 -22.05 -32.74 25.95
CA LYS A 504 -23.30 -33.34 26.46
C LYS A 504 -24.56 -32.60 26.01
N HIS A 505 -24.48 -31.27 25.84
CA HIS A 505 -25.60 -30.44 25.37
C HIS A 505 -25.61 -30.23 23.84
N GLY A 506 -24.69 -30.86 23.09
CA GLY A 506 -24.58 -30.70 21.64
C GLY A 506 -24.23 -29.27 21.20
N PHE A 507 -23.65 -28.47 22.10
CA PHE A 507 -23.31 -27.08 21.86
C PHE A 507 -21.86 -26.97 21.37
N ASN A 508 -21.63 -26.13 20.35
CA ASN A 508 -20.28 -25.85 19.84
C ASN A 508 -19.95 -24.37 20.11
N PRO A 509 -19.01 -24.05 21.03
CA PRO A 509 -18.65 -22.65 21.31
C PRO A 509 -18.10 -21.91 20.09
N LEU A 510 -17.44 -22.60 19.15
CA LEU A 510 -16.91 -22.00 17.93
C LEU A 510 -18.01 -21.65 16.90
N ALA A 511 -19.23 -22.20 17.04
CA ALA A 511 -20.36 -21.79 16.20
C ALA A 511 -20.80 -20.34 16.48
N GLY A 512 -20.40 -19.74 17.62
CA GLY A 512 -20.64 -18.33 17.92
C GLY A 512 -19.72 -17.35 17.18
N CYS A 513 -18.47 -17.76 16.88
CA CYS A 513 -17.48 -16.92 16.19
C CYS A 513 -17.43 -17.12 14.66
N TRP A 514 -17.99 -18.22 14.14
CA TRP A 514 -18.13 -18.46 12.69
C TRP A 514 -18.64 -17.26 11.87
N PRO A 515 -19.64 -16.48 12.34
CA PRO A 515 -20.13 -15.32 11.58
C PRO A 515 -19.13 -14.15 11.56
N VAL A 516 -18.26 -14.02 12.57
CA VAL A 516 -17.13 -13.07 12.51
C VAL A 516 -16.15 -13.50 11.42
N LEU A 517 -15.82 -14.79 11.36
CA LEU A 517 -14.92 -15.34 10.34
C LEU A 517 -15.46 -15.15 8.91
N LEU A 518 -16.78 -15.24 8.67
CA LEU A 518 -17.36 -14.94 7.36
C LEU A 518 -17.58 -13.43 7.11
N GLN A 519 -17.81 -12.64 8.16
CA GLN A 519 -17.96 -11.19 8.04
C GLN A 519 -16.64 -10.49 7.72
N MET A 520 -15.50 -11.00 8.19
CA MET A 520 -14.18 -10.39 7.99
C MET A 520 -13.79 -10.26 6.50
N PRO A 521 -13.89 -11.29 5.63
CA PRO A 521 -13.69 -11.15 4.18
C PRO A 521 -14.62 -10.12 3.54
N ILE A 522 -15.89 -10.08 3.93
CA ILE A 522 -16.88 -9.14 3.40
C ILE A 522 -16.57 -7.70 3.85
N PHE A 523 -16.08 -7.52 5.07
CA PHE A 523 -15.60 -6.24 5.57
C PHE A 523 -14.33 -5.79 4.84
N PHE A 524 -13.32 -6.64 4.68
CA PHE A 524 -12.11 -6.31 3.93
C PHE A 524 -12.41 -6.02 2.46
N ALA A 525 -13.35 -6.74 1.84
CA ALA A 525 -13.79 -6.49 0.48
C ALA A 525 -14.49 -5.13 0.33
N LEU A 526 -15.39 -4.77 1.26
CA LEU A 526 -15.99 -3.43 1.24
C LEU A 526 -14.94 -2.35 1.52
N TYR A 527 -14.06 -2.55 2.49
CA TYR A 527 -12.98 -1.62 2.80
C TYR A 527 -12.08 -1.38 1.58
N ARG A 528 -11.65 -2.44 0.87
CA ARG A 528 -10.83 -2.29 -0.33
C ARG A 528 -11.62 -1.65 -1.47
N ALA A 529 -12.88 -2.04 -1.69
CA ALA A 529 -13.75 -1.40 -2.66
C ALA A 529 -13.88 0.12 -2.43
N LEU A 530 -14.13 0.55 -1.19
CA LEU A 530 -14.27 1.98 -0.86
C LEU A 530 -12.93 2.74 -0.91
N SER A 531 -11.79 2.09 -0.63
CA SER A 531 -10.48 2.75 -0.62
C SER A 531 -9.75 2.79 -1.97
N VAL A 532 -10.09 1.92 -2.94
CA VAL A 532 -9.55 1.99 -4.32
C VAL A 532 -10.50 2.65 -5.32
N SER A 533 -11.75 2.92 -4.96
CA SER A 533 -12.72 3.51 -5.88
C SER A 533 -12.46 4.99 -6.11
N VAL A 534 -11.87 5.30 -7.27
CA VAL A 534 -11.72 6.67 -7.79
C VAL A 534 -13.08 7.37 -8.01
N ASP A 535 -14.19 6.65 -8.12
CA ASP A 535 -15.52 7.29 -8.20
C ASP A 535 -16.00 7.88 -6.85
N LEU A 536 -15.39 7.51 -5.72
CA LEU A 536 -15.70 8.10 -4.40
C LEU A 536 -14.88 9.36 -4.09
N ARG A 537 -13.83 9.61 -4.87
CA ARG A 537 -13.02 10.82 -4.82
C ARG A 537 -13.88 12.03 -5.23
N ARG A 538 -14.00 13.03 -4.34
CA ARG A 538 -14.91 14.18 -4.49
C ARG A 538 -16.40 13.81 -4.62
N ALA A 539 -16.80 12.60 -4.25
CA ALA A 539 -18.21 12.26 -4.14
C ALA A 539 -18.76 12.82 -2.83
N SER A 540 -19.76 13.70 -2.90
CA SER A 540 -20.32 14.39 -1.74
C SER A 540 -21.55 13.68 -1.14
N PHE A 541 -21.78 13.84 0.16
CA PHE A 541 -22.96 13.35 0.89
C PHE A 541 -23.16 14.13 2.20
N LEU A 542 -24.37 14.68 2.43
CA LEU A 542 -24.67 15.54 3.58
C LEU A 542 -23.73 16.77 3.66
N TRP A 543 -22.81 16.80 4.61
CA TRP A 543 -21.79 17.85 4.79
C TRP A 543 -20.38 17.39 4.33
N ILE A 544 -20.25 16.19 3.79
CA ILE A 544 -18.98 15.58 3.39
C ILE A 544 -18.81 15.82 1.89
N ASP A 545 -17.74 16.51 1.48
CA ASP A 545 -17.48 16.77 0.06
C ASP A 545 -16.67 15.66 -0.64
N ASN A 546 -16.09 14.73 0.11
CA ASN A 546 -15.24 13.66 -0.42
C ASN A 546 -15.34 12.37 0.41
N LEU A 547 -16.21 11.44 0.00
CA LEU A 547 -16.42 10.15 0.67
C LEU A 547 -15.16 9.27 0.80
N ALA A 548 -14.14 9.51 -0.02
CA ALA A 548 -12.86 8.81 0.04
C ALA A 548 -11.82 9.46 0.97
N ALA A 549 -12.08 10.68 1.46
CA ALA A 549 -11.29 11.35 2.51
C ALA A 549 -11.94 11.14 3.89
N PRO A 550 -11.26 11.49 5.01
CA PRO A 550 -11.90 11.56 6.31
C PRO A 550 -13.13 12.47 6.32
N ASP A 551 -14.03 12.24 7.25
CA ASP A 551 -15.11 13.19 7.57
C ASP A 551 -14.52 14.45 8.24
N ALA A 552 -14.91 15.64 7.78
CA ALA A 552 -14.47 16.92 8.32
C ALA A 552 -15.67 17.88 8.41
N LEU A 553 -16.32 17.96 9.58
CA LEU A 553 -17.51 18.79 9.79
C LEU A 553 -17.17 20.28 9.92
N PHE A 554 -15.99 20.60 10.47
CA PHE A 554 -15.40 21.93 10.50
C PHE A 554 -13.89 21.85 10.81
N GLU A 555 -13.13 22.86 10.37
CA GLU A 555 -11.73 23.05 10.76
C GLU A 555 -11.60 23.53 12.21
N LEU A 556 -10.56 23.08 12.90
CA LEU A 556 -10.20 23.53 14.24
C LEU A 556 -9.22 24.71 14.15
N PRO A 557 -9.44 25.82 14.89
CA PRO A 557 -8.53 26.98 14.89
C PRO A 557 -7.18 26.73 15.59
N PHE A 558 -6.89 25.47 15.96
CA PHE A 558 -5.63 25.01 16.53
C PHE A 558 -5.40 23.54 16.15
N ARG A 559 -4.14 23.14 15.99
CA ARG A 559 -3.76 21.74 15.80
C ARG A 559 -3.80 21.01 17.16
N VAL A 560 -4.56 19.94 17.27
CA VAL A 560 -4.73 19.17 18.53
C VAL A 560 -3.36 18.64 19.00
N PRO A 561 -2.89 18.98 20.22
CA PRO A 561 -1.61 18.50 20.74
C PRO A 561 -1.49 16.97 20.74
N PHE A 562 -0.29 16.47 20.45
CA PHE A 562 0.07 15.05 20.31
C PHE A 562 -0.62 14.29 19.16
N LEU A 563 -1.92 14.45 18.96
CA LEU A 563 -2.72 13.78 17.92
C LEU A 563 -2.54 14.41 16.53
N GLY A 564 -2.24 15.70 16.46
CA GLY A 564 -1.94 16.41 15.20
C GLY A 564 -3.15 16.70 14.32
N TRP A 565 -4.38 16.48 14.80
CA TRP A 565 -5.61 16.74 14.06
C TRP A 565 -5.86 18.24 13.87
N THR A 566 -6.46 18.60 12.74
CA THR A 566 -6.82 19.96 12.33
C THR A 566 -8.31 20.12 12.02
N GLU A 567 -9.08 19.03 12.06
CA GLU A 567 -10.49 18.95 11.68
C GLU A 567 -11.29 18.28 12.81
N PHE A 568 -12.59 18.54 12.86
CA PHE A 568 -13.53 17.82 13.71
C PHE A 568 -14.35 16.80 12.91
N ASN A 569 -14.12 15.52 13.19
CA ASN A 569 -14.65 14.39 12.46
C ASN A 569 -15.80 13.78 13.30
N LEU A 570 -17.05 13.91 12.83
CA LEU A 570 -18.26 13.49 13.54
C LEU A 570 -18.63 12.02 13.27
N LEU A 571 -18.53 11.54 12.03
CA LEU A 571 -18.87 10.17 11.66
C LEU A 571 -18.06 9.10 12.43
N PRO A 572 -16.76 9.25 12.71
CA PRO A 572 -16.03 8.31 13.56
C PRO A 572 -16.58 8.28 15.00
N ILE A 573 -16.94 9.43 15.56
CA ILE A 573 -17.53 9.54 16.91
C ILE A 573 -18.89 8.80 16.94
N LEU A 574 -19.75 9.04 15.95
CA LEU A 574 -21.04 8.35 15.81
C LEU A 574 -20.87 6.84 15.62
N THR A 575 -19.87 6.42 14.83
CA THR A 575 -19.52 5.01 14.62
C THR A 575 -19.19 4.32 15.94
N ILE A 576 -18.34 4.93 16.78
CA ILE A 576 -17.92 4.34 18.06
C ILE A 576 -19.04 4.35 19.10
N ILE A 577 -19.88 5.40 19.14
CA ILE A 577 -21.09 5.42 19.96
C ILE A 577 -22.02 4.26 19.57
N LEU A 578 -22.22 4.02 18.26
CA LEU A 578 -23.05 2.92 17.75
C LEU A 578 -22.43 1.55 18.03
N PHE A 579 -21.10 1.39 17.94
CA PHE A 579 -20.43 0.14 18.33
C PHE A 579 -20.62 -0.15 19.83
N VAL A 580 -20.42 0.83 20.71
CA VAL A 580 -20.64 0.68 22.16
C VAL A 580 -22.11 0.37 22.48
N ALA A 581 -23.06 1.02 21.78
CA ALA A 581 -24.49 0.74 21.93
C ALA A 581 -24.86 -0.68 21.44
N GLN A 582 -24.40 -1.06 20.25
CA GLN A 582 -24.63 -2.39 19.66
C GLN A 582 -24.02 -3.50 20.54
N GLN A 583 -22.81 -3.30 21.08
CA GLN A 583 -22.19 -4.23 22.02
C GLN A 583 -23.02 -4.37 23.31
N LYS A 584 -23.54 -3.26 23.87
CA LYS A 584 -24.43 -3.26 25.04
C LYS A 584 -25.76 -4.00 24.79
N ILE A 585 -26.28 -3.96 23.56
CA ILE A 585 -27.54 -4.61 23.18
C ILE A 585 -27.35 -6.11 22.88
N LEU A 586 -26.25 -6.48 22.22
CA LEU A 586 -26.02 -7.87 21.77
C LEU A 586 -25.42 -8.77 22.85
N MET A 587 -24.56 -8.25 23.72
CA MET A 587 -23.90 -9.06 24.76
C MET A 587 -24.73 -9.18 26.04
N PRO A 588 -24.74 -10.35 26.72
CA PRO A 588 -25.31 -10.45 28.06
C PRO A 588 -24.52 -9.59 29.07
N PRO A 589 -25.13 -9.16 30.17
CA PRO A 589 -24.40 -8.52 31.27
C PRO A 589 -23.32 -9.46 31.82
N PRO A 590 -22.14 -8.94 32.22
CA PRO A 590 -21.05 -9.76 32.71
C PRO A 590 -21.46 -10.48 34.00
N ALA A 591 -21.24 -11.78 34.04
CA ALA A 591 -21.80 -12.60 35.11
C ALA A 591 -20.86 -12.72 36.33
N ASP A 592 -19.55 -12.64 36.13
CA ASP A 592 -18.51 -12.75 37.16
C ASP A 592 -17.51 -11.58 37.02
N GLU A 593 -16.69 -11.30 38.04
CA GLU A 593 -15.76 -10.16 38.01
C GLU A 593 -14.75 -10.21 36.86
N GLU A 594 -14.25 -11.40 36.51
CA GLU A 594 -13.37 -11.59 35.36
C GLU A 594 -14.07 -11.21 34.04
N GLN A 595 -15.36 -11.56 33.89
CA GLN A 595 -16.17 -11.15 32.74
C GLN A 595 -16.41 -9.64 32.73
N ALA A 596 -16.58 -9.02 33.90
CA ALA A 596 -16.73 -7.57 34.03
C ALA A 596 -15.42 -6.83 33.69
N MET A 597 -14.27 -7.41 34.03
CA MET A 597 -12.95 -6.92 33.62
C MET A 597 -12.76 -7.01 32.10
N GLN A 598 -13.09 -8.16 31.49
CA GLN A 598 -13.07 -8.33 30.03
C GLN A 598 -14.00 -7.31 29.33
N TYR A 599 -15.21 -7.08 29.87
CA TYR A 599 -16.15 -6.09 29.35
C TYR A 599 -15.61 -4.65 29.43
N ARG A 600 -14.99 -4.26 30.55
CA ARG A 600 -14.31 -2.96 30.71
C ARG A 600 -13.14 -2.82 29.73
N MET A 601 -12.31 -3.85 29.61
CA MET A 601 -11.17 -3.86 28.67
C MET A 601 -11.62 -3.67 27.22
N MET A 602 -12.68 -4.36 26.77
CA MET A 602 -13.19 -4.22 25.41
C MET A 602 -13.78 -2.83 25.15
N ASN A 603 -14.46 -2.21 26.13
CA ASN A 603 -14.93 -0.83 26.00
C ASN A 603 -13.77 0.17 25.85
N ILE A 604 -12.69 0.01 26.63
CA ILE A 604 -11.48 0.83 26.52
C ILE A 604 -10.82 0.62 25.15
N MET A 605 -10.71 -0.63 24.69
CA MET A 605 -10.18 -0.97 23.37
C MET A 605 -11.00 -0.33 22.23
N MET A 606 -12.33 -0.28 22.33
CA MET A 606 -13.16 0.39 21.31
C MET A 606 -13.00 1.92 21.34
N VAL A 607 -12.84 2.55 22.50
CA VAL A 607 -12.53 3.99 22.59
C VAL A 607 -11.14 4.29 21.99
N MET A 608 -10.14 3.46 22.30
CA MET A 608 -8.79 3.56 21.72
C MET A 608 -8.81 3.37 20.19
N MET A 609 -9.56 2.38 19.70
CA MET A 609 -9.76 2.18 18.26
C MET A 609 -10.52 3.34 17.62
N GLY A 610 -11.39 4.03 18.35
CA GLY A 610 -12.04 5.28 17.93
C GLY A 610 -11.07 6.44 17.72
N VAL A 611 -10.06 6.59 18.60
CA VAL A 611 -8.98 7.56 18.40
C VAL A 611 -8.11 7.16 17.20
N MET A 612 -7.81 5.87 17.03
CA MET A 612 -7.04 5.38 15.89
C MET A 612 -7.78 5.55 14.55
N PHE A 613 -9.09 5.33 14.52
CA PHE A 613 -9.92 5.37 13.32
C PHE A 613 -10.53 6.75 13.04
N TYR A 614 -10.07 7.80 13.74
CA TYR A 614 -10.61 9.16 13.57
C TYR A 614 -10.42 9.71 12.15
N ARG A 615 -9.33 9.34 11.46
CA ARG A 615 -9.03 9.73 10.06
C ARG A 615 -9.27 8.59 9.05
N VAL A 616 -10.27 7.74 9.31
CA VAL A 616 -10.77 6.74 8.35
C VAL A 616 -11.69 7.42 7.32
N PRO A 617 -11.69 6.99 6.04
CA PRO A 617 -12.58 7.54 5.02
C PRO A 617 -14.07 7.55 5.39
N ALA A 618 -14.75 8.68 5.15
CA ALA A 618 -16.13 8.93 5.54
C ALA A 618 -17.10 7.86 5.01
N GLY A 619 -16.89 7.36 3.78
CA GLY A 619 -17.68 6.26 3.21
C GLY A 619 -17.63 4.97 4.03
N LEU A 620 -16.50 4.67 4.68
CA LEU A 620 -16.40 3.49 5.56
C LEU A 620 -17.14 3.72 6.88
N CYS A 621 -17.14 4.95 7.42
CA CYS A 621 -17.95 5.29 8.58
C CYS A 621 -19.45 5.20 8.26
N ILE A 622 -19.91 5.65 7.08
CA ILE A 622 -21.31 5.48 6.63
C ILE A 622 -21.68 3.98 6.56
N TYR A 623 -20.79 3.14 6.02
CA TYR A 623 -20.96 1.69 6.10
C TYR A 623 -21.12 1.22 7.55
N PHE A 624 -20.17 1.55 8.44
CA PHE A 624 -20.21 1.07 9.83
C PHE A 624 -21.49 1.52 10.56
N ILE A 625 -21.86 2.79 10.44
CA ILE A 625 -23.10 3.37 10.99
C ILE A 625 -24.32 2.57 10.49
N THR A 626 -24.45 2.37 9.18
CA THR A 626 -25.55 1.61 8.56
C THR A 626 -25.55 0.14 9.01
N SER A 627 -24.38 -0.48 9.08
CA SER A 627 -24.15 -1.88 9.43
C SER A 627 -24.50 -2.16 10.89
N SER A 628 -24.23 -1.22 11.79
CA SER A 628 -24.63 -1.26 13.20
C SER A 628 -26.12 -0.97 13.40
N LEU A 629 -26.66 0.05 12.74
CA LEU A 629 -28.10 0.37 12.76
C LEU A 629 -28.92 -0.81 12.25
N TRP A 630 -28.52 -1.43 11.14
CA TRP A 630 -29.15 -2.66 10.63
C TRP A 630 -29.05 -3.80 11.63
N GLY A 631 -27.88 -4.07 12.21
CA GLY A 631 -27.70 -5.14 13.19
C GLY A 631 -28.58 -4.96 14.45
N MET A 632 -28.86 -3.72 14.85
CA MET A 632 -29.79 -3.41 15.94
C MET A 632 -31.26 -3.55 15.51
N ALA A 633 -31.64 -3.10 14.31
CA ALA A 633 -32.98 -3.27 13.76
C ALA A 633 -33.32 -4.76 13.54
N GLU A 634 -32.37 -5.54 13.00
CA GLU A 634 -32.45 -6.98 12.85
C GLU A 634 -32.62 -7.69 14.20
N ARG A 635 -31.84 -7.27 15.22
CA ARG A 635 -31.98 -7.80 16.58
C ARG A 635 -33.36 -7.51 17.19
N TRP A 636 -33.84 -6.27 17.06
CA TRP A 636 -35.16 -5.85 17.52
C TRP A 636 -36.28 -6.65 16.81
N PHE A 637 -36.16 -6.84 15.50
CA PHE A 637 -37.08 -7.63 14.70
C PHE A 637 -37.09 -9.12 15.10
N PHE A 638 -35.93 -9.71 15.43
CA PHE A 638 -35.88 -11.09 15.94
C PHE A 638 -36.41 -11.23 17.37
N ASP A 639 -36.17 -10.27 18.25
CA ASP A 639 -36.77 -10.32 19.60
C ASP A 639 -38.30 -10.17 19.55
N ARG A 640 -38.83 -9.38 18.60
CA ARG A 640 -40.27 -9.31 18.30
C ARG A 640 -40.82 -10.60 17.66
N MET A 641 -40.07 -11.24 16.75
CA MET A 641 -40.47 -12.51 16.15
C MET A 641 -40.25 -13.74 17.05
N ASN A 642 -39.45 -13.65 18.12
CA ASN A 642 -39.30 -14.72 19.11
C ASN A 642 -40.62 -15.00 19.87
N GLU A 643 -41.54 -14.03 19.91
CA GLU A 643 -42.92 -14.23 20.39
C GLU A 643 -43.71 -15.20 19.50
N TRP A 644 -43.32 -15.36 18.23
CA TRP A 644 -43.94 -16.27 17.24
C TRP A 644 -43.13 -17.56 16.99
N TYR A 645 -41.81 -17.51 17.16
CA TYR A 645 -40.94 -18.69 17.07
C TYR A 645 -40.14 -18.86 18.37
N PRO A 646 -40.78 -19.28 19.48
CA PRO A 646 -40.07 -19.57 20.70
C PRO A 646 -39.00 -20.63 20.42
N ALA A 647 -37.78 -20.40 20.92
CA ALA A 647 -36.76 -21.43 20.96
C ALA A 647 -37.29 -22.58 21.82
N LYS A 648 -37.82 -23.64 21.17
CA LYS A 648 -38.30 -24.83 21.88
C LYS A 648 -37.18 -25.29 22.83
N PRO A 649 -37.43 -25.39 24.15
CA PRO A 649 -36.41 -25.83 25.08
C PRO A 649 -35.90 -27.18 24.59
N VAL A 650 -34.59 -27.26 24.36
CA VAL A 650 -34.00 -28.41 23.68
C VAL A 650 -34.12 -29.60 24.62
N GLU A 651 -35.07 -30.51 24.31
CA GLU A 651 -35.11 -31.84 24.92
C GLU A 651 -33.70 -32.41 24.93
N VAL A 652 -33.19 -32.78 26.10
CA VAL A 652 -31.85 -33.36 26.25
C VAL A 652 -31.90 -34.79 25.73
N LYS A 653 -31.95 -34.92 24.40
CA LYS A 653 -31.73 -36.18 23.70
C LYS A 653 -30.25 -36.46 23.79
N GLU A 654 -29.89 -37.26 24.79
CA GLU A 654 -28.55 -37.81 24.99
C GLU A 654 -28.08 -38.51 23.72
N LYS A 655 -27.40 -37.75 22.85
CA LYS A 655 -26.73 -38.32 21.69
C LYS A 655 -25.56 -39.13 22.23
N LYS A 656 -25.56 -40.44 21.93
CA LYS A 656 -24.46 -41.35 22.25
C LYS A 656 -23.12 -40.66 21.92
N PRO A 657 -22.15 -40.62 22.85
CA PRO A 657 -20.96 -39.79 22.72
C PRO A 657 -20.23 -40.11 21.42
N SER A 658 -19.87 -39.05 20.69
CA SER A 658 -19.14 -39.16 19.41
C SER A 658 -17.79 -39.86 19.62
N ALA A 659 -17.19 -40.35 18.54
CA ALA A 659 -15.85 -40.94 18.61
C ALA A 659 -14.82 -40.01 19.28
N VAL A 660 -14.93 -38.69 19.03
CA VAL A 660 -14.10 -37.65 19.66
C VAL A 660 -14.39 -37.54 21.16
N ALA A 661 -15.66 -37.55 21.58
CA ALA A 661 -16.01 -37.51 23.01
C ALA A 661 -15.51 -38.76 23.77
N LYS A 662 -15.62 -39.95 23.16
CA LYS A 662 -15.06 -41.19 23.73
C LYS A 662 -13.54 -41.17 23.81
N PHE A 663 -12.86 -40.67 22.76
CA PHE A 663 -11.41 -40.50 22.75
C PHE A 663 -10.95 -39.59 23.88
N TRP A 664 -11.61 -38.44 24.10
CA TRP A 664 -11.31 -37.56 25.23
C TRP A 664 -11.60 -38.20 26.59
N GLN A 665 -12.69 -38.96 26.74
CA GLN A 665 -12.95 -39.71 27.99
C GLN A 665 -11.85 -40.73 28.28
N GLN A 666 -11.39 -41.49 27.27
CA GLN A 666 -10.26 -42.42 27.43
C GLN A 666 -8.93 -41.71 27.73
N ALA A 667 -8.66 -40.57 27.11
CA ALA A 667 -7.47 -39.76 27.40
C ALA A 667 -7.49 -39.16 28.82
N LEU A 668 -8.67 -38.77 29.32
CA LEU A 668 -8.87 -38.30 30.70
C LEU A 668 -8.65 -39.43 31.72
N GLU A 669 -9.28 -40.60 31.52
CA GLU A 669 -9.06 -41.77 32.37
C GLU A 669 -7.61 -42.26 32.36
N ALA A 670 -6.86 -42.06 31.27
CA ALA A 670 -5.45 -42.39 31.20
C ALA A 670 -4.59 -41.37 31.97
N ALA A 671 -4.88 -40.07 31.83
CA ALA A 671 -4.17 -39.02 32.56
C ALA A 671 -4.42 -39.09 34.08
N ASP A 672 -5.66 -39.36 34.50
CA ASP A 672 -5.99 -39.47 35.92
C ASP A 672 -5.37 -40.75 36.53
N ARG A 673 -5.34 -41.88 35.79
CA ARG A 673 -4.60 -43.08 36.20
C ARG A 673 -3.09 -42.84 36.31
N GLN A 674 -2.49 -42.03 35.44
CA GLN A 674 -1.09 -41.62 35.57
C GLN A 674 -0.87 -40.73 36.80
N ALA A 675 -1.79 -39.81 37.10
CA ALA A 675 -1.74 -38.97 38.29
C ALA A 675 -1.92 -39.78 39.60
N GLU A 676 -2.77 -40.81 39.60
CA GLU A 676 -2.91 -41.75 40.72
C GLU A 676 -1.66 -42.61 40.90
N GLN A 677 -1.07 -43.14 39.82
CA GLN A 677 0.20 -43.87 39.88
C GLN A 677 1.33 -42.99 40.42
N ALA A 678 1.42 -41.73 40.00
CA ALA A 678 2.39 -40.76 40.53
C ALA A 678 2.15 -40.43 42.03
N ARG A 679 0.91 -40.47 42.50
CA ARG A 679 0.55 -40.31 43.93
C ARG A 679 0.78 -41.57 44.76
N GLN A 680 0.88 -42.75 44.15
CA GLN A 680 1.07 -44.03 44.83
C GLN A 680 2.55 -44.47 44.93
N MET A 681 3.48 -43.75 44.28
CA MET A 681 4.92 -43.98 44.50
C MET A 681 5.38 -43.37 45.84
N PRO A 682 5.87 -44.17 46.80
CA PRO A 682 6.39 -43.64 48.06
C PRO A 682 7.72 -42.90 47.84
N SER A 683 7.91 -41.79 48.53
CA SER A 683 9.14 -40.99 48.49
C SER A 683 10.30 -41.71 49.20
N ALA A 684 11.05 -42.52 48.46
CA ALA A 684 12.29 -43.12 48.96
C ALA A 684 13.36 -42.03 49.18
N GLY A 685 13.84 -41.90 50.41
CA GLY A 685 14.78 -40.85 50.83
C GLY A 685 16.23 -41.06 50.36
N THR A 686 17.01 -39.99 50.39
CA THR A 686 18.43 -39.95 50.02
C THR A 686 19.34 -40.69 51.00
N ASN A 687 20.36 -41.39 50.49
CA ASN A 687 21.70 -41.29 51.09
C ASN A 687 22.83 -41.71 50.13
N SER A 688 24.07 -41.39 50.50
CA SER A 688 25.27 -41.45 49.64
C SER A 688 26.07 -42.76 49.72
N SER A 689 26.76 -43.11 48.62
CA SER A 689 28.08 -43.76 48.67
C SER A 689 28.86 -43.54 47.36
N SER A 690 30.10 -44.02 47.29
CA SER A 690 31.14 -43.59 46.34
C SER A 690 31.60 -44.64 45.33
N LYS A 691 32.44 -44.18 44.37
CA LYS A 691 33.38 -44.91 43.46
C LYS A 691 32.89 -45.34 42.06
N ASN A 692 33.56 -44.74 41.06
CA ASN A 692 34.29 -45.39 39.95
C ASN A 692 33.71 -46.67 39.31
N SER A 693 33.44 -46.64 37.99
CA SER A 693 34.47 -46.97 36.97
C SER A 693 33.94 -46.94 35.51
N GLN A 694 34.75 -46.36 34.61
CA GLN A 694 35.02 -46.72 33.20
C GLN A 694 33.91 -47.06 32.15
N ASN A 695 34.13 -46.47 30.96
CA ASN A 695 33.99 -47.01 29.59
C ASN A 695 32.59 -47.30 28.97
N GLY A 696 32.39 -46.77 27.75
CA GLY A 696 31.26 -47.10 26.87
C GLY A 696 31.13 -46.20 25.63
N LYS A 697 32.02 -46.31 24.64
CA LYS A 697 31.84 -45.63 23.33
C LYS A 697 30.72 -46.32 22.53
N GLY A 698 29.79 -45.56 21.93
CA GLY A 698 28.54 -46.13 21.37
C GLY A 698 28.09 -45.72 19.96
N ARG A 699 28.77 -44.78 19.28
CA ARG A 699 28.35 -44.03 18.07
C ARG A 699 27.23 -43.01 18.29
#